data_AF-A0A7C6IWE7-F1
#
_entry.id   AF-A0A7C6IWE7-F1
#
_cell.length_a   1.000
_cell.length_b   1.000
_cell.length_c   1.000
_cell.angle_alpha   90.00
_cell.angle_beta   90.00
_cell.angle_gamma   90.00
#
_symmetry.space_group_name_H-M   'P 1'
#
loop_
_entity.id
_entity.type
_entity.pdbx_description
1 polymer ?
#
loop_
_entity_poly.entity_id
_entity_poly.type
_entity_poly.pdbx_seq_one_letter_code
_entity_poly.pdbx_strand_id
1 'polypeptide(L)'
;MLDQLLNSANYYFNPYSFPMFITALLVILLGVYVFIQDKNLVSQSFLIMTLSAGIWQAGIGMMYLMRDTMLILSFYKIFIFLGAVMIAPGIYFFTASSLGLLEEKKKYVLANYTIAFAFYIMSLMTDWLVRGVNEYFWGPYVLYGPLSIPFLFFFFTLVIRSLLLYHDSIRKMESGIKQDQIKLFTISLAIAAVGSVDFLSCFPPLEVYPFGYLPVLIFISLQTYAILRYKKASLSEIFGAMEDGIIVTDRNGRITEVNHSVEKITGLRRQDFLGNNVFDVFPLIADKVEDPEKVEALLKEITTKPGKISDEDITFIEPALHISTRSSPLMDRFGTRSGSVIVFRNITERKKLEGELRQYKEELEELVKVRTAELAASEEKYRALVNHAQVGIGIHQDGRIVFTNRQLLLMLGFREEEFIGLSISCLIHPDEVEEVMSRAWNRYNGKEVIDTYESQLIRKDGSIMPSIISNAVVEYNGKRATLITIVDITESKLRKELEQVNQELEMFAYSVSHDLRAPLRSIDGFSQALLEDYEEQLDDEGQDYLRRIRAASQRMASMIDAILQLSRIGRYEMRRKQVNLSALAQDIAADLKVTDPDRQVEFVIAEGVVASGDPTLIRTALENLIGNAWKFTQKHENARIEFGVVRQGKKSIYYVRDNGAGFDMRYADKLFAPFQRLHSTAEYKGTGVGLASVQRIVHRHGGNIRAESAVGKGTTFYFTLE
;
A
#
# COMPACT_ATOMS: atom_id res chain seq x y z
N MET A 1 23.14 -7.84 88.05
CA MET A 1 23.90 -8.54 86.98
C MET A 1 25.32 -8.02 86.87
N LEU A 2 25.55 -6.72 86.65
CA LEU A 2 26.91 -6.18 86.48
C LEU A 2 27.82 -6.50 87.68
N ASP A 3 27.32 -6.34 88.91
CA ASP A 3 28.07 -6.69 90.13
C ASP A 3 28.43 -8.18 90.22
N GLN A 4 27.57 -9.07 89.68
CA GLN A 4 27.84 -10.51 89.62
C GLN A 4 28.84 -10.87 88.50
N LEU A 5 28.79 -10.16 87.37
CA LEU A 5 29.73 -10.31 86.25
C LEU A 5 31.16 -9.87 86.62
N LEU A 6 31.29 -8.87 87.50
CA LEU A 6 32.59 -8.36 87.94
C LEU A 6 33.18 -9.11 89.14
N ASN A 7 32.40 -9.97 89.78
CA ASN A 7 32.87 -10.74 90.92
C ASN A 7 33.69 -11.96 90.47
N SER A 8 35.00 -11.93 90.71
CA SER A 8 35.93 -13.00 90.34
C SER A 8 35.60 -14.36 90.97
N ALA A 9 34.87 -14.41 92.10
CA ALA A 9 34.44 -15.65 92.73
C ALA A 9 33.45 -16.47 91.88
N ASN A 10 32.75 -15.81 90.95
CA ASN A 10 31.80 -16.47 90.05
C ASN A 10 32.49 -17.19 88.88
N TYR A 11 33.83 -17.14 88.80
CA TYR A 11 34.60 -17.69 87.69
C TYR A 11 35.54 -18.81 88.10
N TYR A 12 35.85 -19.69 87.15
CA TYR A 12 36.88 -20.72 87.27
C TYR A 12 37.59 -20.94 85.94
N PHE A 13 38.76 -21.55 86.04
CA PHE A 13 39.54 -21.89 84.87
C PHE A 13 38.96 -23.14 84.19
N ASN A 14 38.56 -23.00 82.92
CA ASN A 14 38.09 -24.10 82.09
C ASN A 14 38.84 -24.12 80.75
N PRO A 15 39.68 -25.15 80.48
CA PRO A 15 40.42 -25.26 79.23
C PRO A 15 39.56 -25.29 77.96
N TYR A 16 38.31 -25.78 78.04
CA TYR A 16 37.40 -25.84 76.90
C TYR A 16 36.91 -24.47 76.42
N SER A 17 37.15 -23.41 77.20
CA SER A 17 36.86 -22.02 76.80
C SER A 17 37.84 -21.47 75.75
N PHE A 18 39.10 -21.94 75.72
CA PHE A 18 40.13 -21.38 74.85
C PHE A 18 39.84 -21.53 73.36
N PRO A 19 39.45 -22.72 72.84
CA PRO A 19 39.08 -22.86 71.44
C PRO A 19 37.94 -21.91 71.03
N MET A 20 36.98 -21.67 71.92
CA MET A 20 35.84 -20.77 71.67
C MET A 20 36.29 -19.32 71.49
N PHE A 21 37.18 -18.82 72.35
CA PHE A 21 37.70 -17.46 72.22
C PHE A 21 38.60 -17.26 71.00
N ILE A 22 39.48 -18.24 70.71
CA ILE A 22 40.38 -18.18 69.55
C ILE A 22 39.56 -18.16 68.25
N THR A 23 38.60 -19.08 68.12
CA THR A 23 37.76 -19.16 66.93
C THR A 23 36.87 -17.93 66.79
N ALA A 24 36.29 -17.41 67.88
CA ALA A 24 35.51 -16.16 67.85
C ALA A 24 36.33 -14.97 67.33
N LEU A 25 37.57 -14.81 67.81
CA LEU A 25 38.46 -13.74 67.37
C LEU A 25 38.80 -13.87 65.87
N LEU A 26 39.16 -15.07 65.42
CA LEU A 26 39.47 -15.32 64.01
C LEU A 26 38.27 -15.05 63.10
N VAL A 27 37.09 -15.49 63.51
CA VAL A 27 35.83 -15.24 62.80
C VAL A 27 35.57 -13.74 62.62
N ILE A 28 35.70 -12.96 63.69
CA ILE A 28 35.50 -11.50 63.65
C ILE A 28 36.55 -10.83 62.78
N LEU A 29 37.84 -11.21 62.92
CA LEU A 29 38.93 -10.64 62.13
C LEU A 29 38.76 -10.90 60.63
N LEU A 30 38.33 -12.11 60.24
CA LEU A 30 38.04 -12.43 58.84
C LEU A 30 36.89 -11.58 58.29
N GLY A 31 35.82 -11.39 59.06
CA GLY A 31 34.71 -10.51 58.68
C GLY A 31 35.15 -9.05 58.48
N VAL A 32 35.91 -8.50 59.43
CA VAL A 32 36.44 -7.13 59.35
C VAL A 32 37.41 -6.99 58.17
N TYR A 33 38.25 -7.99 57.93
CA TYR A 33 39.19 -7.98 56.81
C TYR A 33 38.46 -7.90 55.47
N VAL A 34 37.44 -8.73 55.25
CA VAL A 34 36.62 -8.70 54.01
C VAL A 34 35.91 -7.35 53.85
N PHE A 35 35.40 -6.77 54.95
CA PHE A 35 34.74 -5.46 54.92
C PHE A 35 35.67 -4.30 54.58
N ILE A 36 36.93 -4.33 55.03
CA ILE A 36 37.92 -3.31 54.70
C ILE A 36 38.32 -3.38 53.22
N GLN A 37 38.38 -4.59 52.64
CA GLN A 37 38.76 -4.81 51.23
C GLN A 37 37.71 -4.33 50.23
N ASP A 38 36.45 -4.34 50.61
CA ASP A 38 35.35 -3.89 49.77
C ASP A 38 34.15 -3.50 50.65
N LYS A 39 33.59 -2.31 50.46
CA LYS A 39 32.45 -1.82 51.28
C LYS A 39 31.10 -2.08 50.61
N ASN A 40 31.01 -3.16 49.85
CA ASN A 40 29.79 -3.56 49.18
C ASN A 40 28.80 -4.28 50.11
N LEU A 41 27.61 -4.57 49.59
CA LEU A 41 26.54 -5.21 50.36
C LEU A 41 26.89 -6.64 50.81
N VAL A 42 27.67 -7.38 50.02
CA VAL A 42 28.09 -8.75 50.32
C VAL A 42 29.05 -8.75 51.52
N SER A 43 30.01 -7.83 51.57
CA SER A 43 30.93 -7.72 52.70
C SER A 43 30.24 -7.19 53.97
N GLN A 44 29.26 -6.30 53.84
CA GLN A 44 28.43 -5.83 54.97
C GLN A 44 27.61 -6.96 55.59
N SER A 45 26.90 -7.73 54.76
CA SER A 45 26.10 -8.88 55.23
C SER A 45 26.99 -9.99 55.81
N PHE A 46 28.17 -10.21 55.22
CA PHE A 46 29.18 -11.13 55.76
C PHE A 46 29.68 -10.68 57.14
N LEU A 47 29.99 -9.39 57.31
CA LEU A 47 30.43 -8.83 58.59
C LEU A 47 29.37 -9.05 59.68
N ILE A 48 28.10 -8.76 59.40
CA ILE A 48 27.00 -8.97 60.36
C ILE A 48 26.90 -10.45 60.78
N MET A 49 26.99 -11.37 59.83
CA MET A 49 26.99 -12.81 60.09
C MET A 49 28.19 -13.24 60.96
N THR A 50 29.40 -12.82 60.62
CA THR A 50 30.62 -13.14 61.40
C THR A 50 30.60 -12.53 62.81
N LEU A 51 30.11 -11.31 62.96
CA LEU A 51 29.97 -10.68 64.27
C LEU A 51 28.96 -11.45 65.15
N SER A 52 27.85 -11.90 64.56
CA SER A 52 26.82 -12.68 65.27
C SER A 52 27.37 -14.04 65.73
N ALA A 53 28.10 -14.75 64.86
CA ALA A 53 28.78 -15.99 65.19
C ALA A 53 29.87 -15.81 66.25
N GLY A 54 30.66 -14.73 66.15
CA GLY A 54 31.69 -14.38 67.12
C GLY A 54 31.14 -14.05 68.51
N ILE A 55 30.03 -13.29 68.59
CA ILE A 55 29.34 -13.01 69.85
C ILE A 55 28.86 -14.30 70.52
N TRP A 56 28.24 -15.21 69.74
CA TRP A 56 27.81 -16.50 70.25
C TRP A 56 28.99 -17.35 70.75
N GLN A 57 30.05 -17.51 69.96
CA GLN A 57 31.23 -18.32 70.33
C GLN A 57 31.96 -17.77 71.56
N ALA A 58 32.29 -16.47 71.57
CA ALA A 58 32.93 -15.83 72.71
C ALA A 58 32.04 -15.90 73.96
N GLY A 59 30.72 -15.78 73.75
CA GLY A 59 29.72 -15.92 74.80
C GLY A 59 29.71 -17.31 75.44
N ILE A 60 29.69 -18.38 74.65
CA ILE A 60 29.80 -19.76 75.17
C ILE A 60 31.15 -19.99 75.86
N GLY A 61 32.25 -19.47 75.30
CA GLY A 61 33.56 -19.52 75.95
C GLY A 61 33.56 -18.87 77.33
N MET A 62 32.90 -17.71 77.47
CA MET A 62 32.73 -17.01 78.76
C MET A 62 31.82 -17.79 79.71
N MET A 63 30.75 -18.40 79.21
CA MET A 63 29.85 -19.24 80.00
C MET A 63 30.57 -20.43 80.64
N TYR A 64 31.50 -21.08 79.93
CA TYR A 64 32.31 -22.19 80.46
C TYR A 64 33.18 -21.82 81.64
N LEU A 65 33.44 -20.53 81.85
CA LEU A 65 34.20 -20.03 82.99
C LEU A 65 33.30 -19.74 84.19
N MET A 66 31.97 -19.71 84.06
CA MET A 66 31.06 -19.28 85.13
C MET A 66 30.62 -20.43 86.03
N ARG A 67 30.48 -20.17 87.35
CA ARG A 67 29.96 -21.14 88.34
C ARG A 67 28.51 -20.93 88.72
N ASP A 68 28.06 -19.67 88.73
CA ASP A 68 26.77 -19.30 89.27
C ASP A 68 25.66 -19.51 88.23
N THR A 69 24.70 -20.39 88.53
CA THR A 69 23.60 -20.75 87.63
C THR A 69 22.76 -19.55 87.21
N MET A 70 22.47 -18.62 88.13
CA MET A 70 21.64 -17.44 87.83
C MET A 70 22.36 -16.45 86.92
N LEU A 71 23.67 -16.28 87.12
CA LEU A 71 24.55 -15.50 86.27
C LEU A 71 24.64 -16.11 84.87
N ILE A 72 24.83 -17.44 84.77
CA ILE A 72 24.89 -18.16 83.48
C ILE A 72 23.59 -17.96 82.69
N LEU A 73 22.43 -18.15 83.33
CA LEU A 73 21.13 -17.97 82.69
C LEU A 73 20.94 -16.54 82.17
N SER A 74 21.26 -15.55 83.01
CA SER A 74 21.12 -14.13 82.65
C SER A 74 22.08 -13.75 81.51
N PHE A 75 23.34 -14.19 81.61
CA PHE A 75 24.37 -13.92 80.61
C PHE A 75 24.04 -14.58 79.26
N TYR A 76 23.53 -15.82 79.29
CA TYR A 76 23.10 -16.51 78.09
C TYR A 76 21.99 -15.74 77.38
N LYS A 77 20.93 -15.36 78.10
CA LYS A 77 19.78 -14.65 77.52
C LYS A 77 20.17 -13.30 76.91
N ILE A 78 21.09 -12.56 77.53
CA ILE A 78 21.47 -11.20 77.10
C ILE A 78 22.51 -11.22 75.98
N PHE A 79 23.57 -12.03 76.10
CA PHE A 79 24.71 -11.95 75.19
C PHE A 79 24.76 -13.11 74.21
N ILE A 80 24.67 -14.33 74.72
CA ILE A 80 24.89 -15.55 73.91
C ILE A 80 23.74 -15.76 72.92
N PHE A 81 22.50 -15.63 73.41
CA PHE A 81 21.31 -15.83 72.58
C PHE A 81 21.15 -14.71 71.53
N LEU A 82 21.59 -13.47 71.83
CA LEU A 82 21.62 -12.39 70.83
C LEU A 82 22.50 -12.76 69.63
N GLY A 83 23.67 -13.34 69.88
CA GLY A 83 24.53 -13.86 68.81
C GLY A 83 23.82 -14.99 68.06
N ALA A 84 23.36 -16.02 68.79
CA ALA A 84 22.77 -17.23 68.21
C ALA A 84 21.54 -16.96 67.33
N VAL A 85 20.63 -16.10 67.79
CA VAL A 85 19.36 -15.79 67.10
C VAL A 85 19.58 -14.99 65.81
N MET A 86 20.69 -14.24 65.72
CA MET A 86 21.03 -13.41 64.56
C MET A 86 21.82 -14.15 63.48
N ILE A 87 22.40 -15.33 63.78
CA ILE A 87 23.19 -16.11 62.81
C ILE A 87 22.34 -16.51 61.59
N ALA A 88 21.18 -17.13 61.78
CA ALA A 88 20.37 -17.64 60.67
C ALA A 88 19.80 -16.53 59.76
N PRO A 89 19.26 -15.40 60.30
CA PRO A 89 18.96 -14.23 59.48
C PRO A 89 20.19 -13.66 58.75
N GLY A 90 21.36 -13.65 59.40
CA GLY A 90 22.63 -13.22 58.80
C GLY A 90 23.06 -14.09 57.62
N ILE A 91 22.94 -15.41 57.75
CA ILE A 91 23.19 -16.37 56.66
C ILE A 91 22.24 -16.10 55.49
N TYR A 92 20.94 -15.92 55.75
CA TYR A 92 19.96 -15.65 54.70
C TYR A 92 20.23 -14.30 54.00
N PHE A 93 20.56 -13.26 54.78
CA PHE A 93 20.91 -11.95 54.24
C PHE A 93 22.17 -11.98 53.37
N PHE A 94 23.21 -12.69 53.83
CA PHE A 94 24.42 -12.91 53.06
C PHE A 94 24.13 -13.68 51.76
N THR A 95 23.31 -14.73 51.83
CA THR A 95 22.88 -15.52 50.67
C THR A 95 22.12 -14.69 49.65
N ALA A 96 21.14 -13.90 50.09
CA ALA A 96 20.39 -13.01 49.20
C ALA A 96 21.30 -11.94 48.56
N SER A 97 22.25 -11.40 49.33
CA SER A 97 23.20 -10.39 48.85
C SER A 97 24.21 -10.97 47.86
N SER A 98 24.77 -12.15 48.13
CA SER A 98 25.77 -12.80 47.27
C SER A 98 25.17 -13.26 45.93
N LEU A 99 23.89 -13.61 45.91
CA LEU A 99 23.14 -13.94 44.69
C LEU A 99 22.59 -12.71 43.95
N GLY A 100 22.70 -11.49 44.51
CA GLY A 100 22.13 -10.28 43.93
C GLY A 100 20.60 -10.20 44.01
N LEU A 101 19.98 -11.00 44.87
CA LEU A 101 18.53 -11.10 45.05
C LEU A 101 18.00 -10.18 46.16
N LEU A 102 18.80 -9.24 46.66
CA LEU A 102 18.38 -8.42 47.80
C LEU A 102 17.15 -7.58 47.47
N GLU A 103 17.05 -6.97 46.29
CA GLU A 103 15.88 -6.15 45.95
C GLU A 103 14.57 -6.95 46.00
N GLU A 104 14.59 -8.16 45.45
CA GLU A 104 13.44 -9.07 45.47
C GLU A 104 13.14 -9.59 46.89
N LYS A 105 14.19 -9.91 47.66
CA LYS A 105 14.06 -10.57 48.98
C LYS A 105 14.15 -9.64 50.18
N LYS A 106 14.27 -8.31 49.99
CA LYS A 106 14.47 -7.33 51.08
C LYS A 106 13.42 -7.44 52.18
N LYS A 107 12.15 -7.63 51.80
CA LYS A 107 11.03 -7.79 52.75
C LYS A 107 11.19 -9.06 53.61
N TYR A 108 11.67 -10.16 53.02
CA TYR A 108 11.93 -11.41 53.74
C TYR A 108 13.13 -11.28 54.68
N VAL A 109 14.21 -10.63 54.23
CA VAL A 109 15.38 -10.34 55.09
C VAL A 109 14.94 -9.55 56.32
N LEU A 110 14.18 -8.46 56.12
CA LEU A 110 13.68 -7.63 57.22
C LEU A 110 12.76 -8.43 58.15
N ALA A 111 11.80 -9.18 57.59
CA ALA A 111 10.89 -10.01 58.38
C ALA A 111 11.64 -11.05 59.23
N ASN A 112 12.69 -11.69 58.69
CA ASN A 112 13.50 -12.66 59.42
C ASN A 112 14.23 -12.02 60.60
N TYR A 113 14.80 -10.82 60.42
CA TYR A 113 15.40 -10.08 61.53
C TYR A 113 14.35 -9.64 62.57
N THR A 114 13.14 -9.26 62.15
CA THR A 114 12.05 -8.93 63.08
C THR A 114 11.61 -10.15 63.90
N ILE A 115 11.49 -11.33 63.27
CA ILE A 115 11.16 -12.58 63.96
C ILE A 115 12.28 -12.97 64.94
N ALA A 116 13.54 -12.88 64.52
CA ALA A 116 14.69 -13.12 65.39
C ALA A 116 14.71 -12.18 66.60
N PHE A 117 14.41 -10.90 66.39
CA PHE A 117 14.29 -9.93 67.47
C PHE A 117 13.12 -10.26 68.42
N ALA A 118 11.99 -10.73 67.89
CA ALA A 118 10.87 -11.19 68.73
C ALA A 118 11.27 -12.38 69.61
N PHE A 119 11.98 -13.38 69.06
CA PHE A 119 12.53 -14.48 69.87
C PHE A 119 13.49 -13.98 70.94
N TYR A 120 14.36 -13.03 70.60
CA TYR A 120 15.30 -12.42 71.56
C TYR A 120 14.56 -11.73 72.72
N ILE A 121 13.57 -10.90 72.43
CA ILE A 121 12.75 -10.23 73.46
C ILE A 121 11.98 -11.26 74.30
N MET A 122 11.36 -12.27 73.68
CA MET A 122 10.68 -13.34 74.43
C MET A 122 11.64 -14.11 75.34
N SER A 123 12.88 -14.34 74.91
CA SER A 123 13.91 -14.97 75.74
C SER A 123 14.30 -14.14 76.96
N LEU A 124 14.29 -12.81 76.84
CA LEU A 124 14.57 -11.91 77.96
C LEU A 124 13.42 -11.86 78.96
N MET A 125 12.18 -11.91 78.48
CA MET A 125 10.97 -11.77 79.31
C MET A 125 10.50 -13.08 79.95
N THR A 126 10.94 -14.24 79.46
CA THR A 126 10.43 -15.55 79.90
C THR A 126 11.55 -16.57 80.11
N ASP A 127 11.26 -17.61 80.89
CA ASP A 127 12.11 -18.81 81.03
C ASP A 127 11.72 -19.92 80.04
N TRP A 128 10.91 -19.59 79.03
CA TRP A 128 10.39 -20.56 78.08
C TRP A 128 11.41 -20.98 77.03
N LEU A 129 12.43 -20.16 76.77
CA LEU A 129 13.53 -20.53 75.88
C LEU A 129 14.60 -21.34 76.62
N VAL A 130 15.02 -20.86 77.78
CA VAL A 130 16.05 -21.49 78.61
C VAL A 130 15.47 -21.71 80.00
N ARG A 131 15.39 -22.99 80.40
CA ARG A 131 14.76 -23.42 81.66
C ARG A 131 15.74 -23.60 82.81
N GLY A 132 17.01 -23.81 82.51
CA GLY A 132 18.01 -24.16 83.51
C GLY A 132 19.38 -24.34 82.90
N VAL A 133 20.32 -24.78 83.71
CA VAL A 133 21.70 -25.10 83.33
C VAL A 133 21.99 -26.50 83.81
N ASN A 134 22.68 -27.28 82.99
CA ASN A 134 23.22 -28.58 83.36
C ASN A 134 24.74 -28.54 83.26
N GLU A 135 25.41 -29.29 84.14
CA GLU A 135 26.87 -29.37 84.16
C GLU A 135 27.34 -30.57 83.34
N TYR A 136 28.28 -30.33 82.43
CA TYR A 136 28.91 -31.35 81.60
C TYR A 136 30.42 -31.36 81.81
N PHE A 137 31.12 -32.37 81.31
CA PHE A 137 32.59 -32.46 81.45
C PHE A 137 33.34 -31.29 80.77
N TRP A 138 32.70 -30.60 79.82
CA TRP A 138 33.25 -29.42 79.15
C TRP A 138 32.88 -28.09 79.82
N GLY A 139 31.99 -28.09 80.81
CA GLY A 139 31.48 -26.91 81.50
C GLY A 139 29.96 -26.78 81.48
N PRO A 140 29.41 -25.73 82.09
CA PRO A 140 27.97 -25.51 82.17
C PRO A 140 27.38 -25.28 80.78
N TYR A 141 26.19 -25.83 80.54
CA TYR A 141 25.43 -25.60 79.31
C TYR A 141 23.94 -25.43 79.62
N VAL A 142 23.24 -24.65 78.79
CA VAL A 142 21.85 -24.31 79.03
C VAL A 142 20.88 -25.42 78.61
N LEU A 143 19.76 -25.52 79.30
CA LEU A 143 18.66 -26.44 79.00
C LEU A 143 17.54 -25.70 78.28
N TYR A 144 17.14 -26.22 77.12
CA TYR A 144 16.12 -25.60 76.29
C TYR A 144 14.69 -25.91 76.76
N GLY A 145 13.85 -24.88 76.78
CA GLY A 145 12.42 -24.94 77.07
C GLY A 145 11.55 -25.04 75.81
N PRO A 146 10.21 -24.94 75.92
CA PRO A 146 9.29 -25.18 74.80
C PRO A 146 9.46 -24.17 73.67
N LEU A 147 9.90 -22.93 73.97
CA LEU A 147 10.12 -21.90 72.95
C LEU A 147 11.34 -22.21 72.06
N SER A 148 12.21 -23.13 72.48
CA SER A 148 13.33 -23.57 71.65
C SER A 148 12.88 -24.30 70.40
N ILE A 149 11.76 -25.04 70.44
CA ILE A 149 11.25 -25.81 69.29
C ILE A 149 10.89 -24.87 68.12
N PRO A 150 10.02 -23.83 68.30
CA PRO A 150 9.74 -22.89 67.22
C PRO A 150 10.97 -22.06 66.83
N PHE A 151 11.89 -21.76 67.76
CA PHE A 151 13.16 -21.10 67.44
C PHE A 151 14.04 -21.97 66.53
N LEU A 152 14.23 -23.25 66.83
CA LEU A 152 15.00 -24.18 66.01
C LEU A 152 14.34 -24.40 64.65
N PHE A 153 13.01 -24.50 64.60
CA PHE A 153 12.28 -24.55 63.34
C PHE A 153 12.55 -23.31 62.48
N PHE A 154 12.51 -22.11 63.08
CA PHE A 154 12.87 -20.86 62.42
C PHE A 154 14.33 -20.87 61.93
N PHE A 155 15.27 -21.27 62.80
CA PHE A 155 16.70 -21.33 62.49
C PHE A 155 16.99 -22.25 61.31
N PHE A 156 16.56 -23.52 61.39
CA PHE A 156 16.80 -24.51 60.33
C PHE A 156 16.05 -24.18 59.05
N THR A 157 14.86 -23.58 59.12
CA THR A 157 14.15 -23.13 57.91
C THR A 157 14.97 -22.11 57.12
N LEU A 158 15.64 -21.17 57.79
CA LEU A 158 16.48 -20.18 57.11
C LEU A 158 17.76 -20.78 56.53
N VAL A 159 18.40 -21.71 57.24
CA VAL A 159 19.58 -22.42 56.73
C VAL A 159 19.21 -23.25 55.50
N ILE A 160 18.13 -24.04 55.58
CA ILE A 160 17.62 -24.85 54.46
C ILE A 160 17.22 -23.97 53.28
N ARG A 161 16.47 -22.87 53.52
CA ARG A 161 16.11 -21.93 52.44
C ARG A 161 17.33 -21.31 51.78
N SER A 162 18.38 -21.01 52.54
CA SER A 162 19.62 -20.46 51.99
C SER A 162 20.35 -21.48 51.11
N LEU A 163 20.42 -22.75 51.54
CA LEU A 163 20.96 -23.85 50.73
C LEU A 163 20.14 -24.08 49.44
N LEU A 164 18.81 -24.07 49.53
CA LEU A 164 17.92 -24.21 48.38
C LEU A 164 18.10 -23.06 47.39
N LEU A 165 18.22 -21.81 47.87
CA LEU A 165 18.47 -20.65 47.01
C LEU A 165 19.80 -20.77 46.27
N TYR A 166 20.87 -21.20 46.94
CA TYR A 166 22.14 -21.44 46.26
C TYR A 166 22.03 -22.57 45.24
N HIS A 167 21.40 -23.69 45.58
CA HIS A 167 21.21 -24.82 44.67
C HIS A 167 20.41 -24.45 43.42
N ASP A 168 19.27 -23.77 43.59
CA ASP A 168 18.43 -23.29 42.49
C ASP A 168 19.18 -22.30 41.61
N SER A 169 20.00 -21.44 42.21
CA SER A 169 20.81 -20.46 41.46
C SER A 169 21.94 -21.13 40.69
N ILE A 170 22.61 -22.14 41.26
CA ILE A 170 23.66 -22.91 40.56
C ILE A 170 23.07 -23.63 39.35
N ARG A 171 21.88 -24.24 39.47
CA ARG A 171 21.20 -24.93 38.35
C ARG A 171 20.85 -24.00 37.19
N LYS A 172 20.54 -22.73 37.50
CA LYS A 172 20.18 -21.72 36.50
C LYS A 172 21.39 -20.99 35.92
N MET A 173 22.53 -21.02 36.60
CA MET A 173 23.76 -20.38 36.13
C MET A 173 24.50 -21.28 35.13
N GLU A 174 25.04 -20.66 34.09
CA GLU A 174 26.02 -21.28 33.21
C GLU A 174 27.33 -21.55 33.99
N SER A 175 28.11 -22.50 33.51
CA SER A 175 29.42 -22.81 34.10
C SER A 175 30.36 -21.62 34.00
N GLY A 176 30.88 -21.16 35.13
CA GLY A 176 31.83 -20.07 35.16
C GLY A 176 32.25 -19.70 36.58
N ILE A 177 33.11 -18.70 36.68
CA ILE A 177 33.73 -18.19 37.91
C ILE A 177 32.68 -17.86 38.99
N LYS A 178 31.58 -17.21 38.62
CA LYS A 178 30.49 -16.92 39.57
C LYS A 178 29.79 -18.20 40.04
N GLN A 179 29.57 -19.18 39.16
CA GLN A 179 28.97 -20.46 39.54
C GLN A 179 29.86 -21.24 40.53
N ASP A 180 31.18 -21.27 40.31
CA ASP A 180 32.13 -21.94 41.20
C ASP A 180 32.27 -21.23 42.55
N GLN A 181 32.18 -19.89 42.58
CA GLN A 181 32.07 -19.13 43.81
C GLN A 181 30.82 -19.53 44.61
N ILE A 182 29.65 -19.61 43.97
CA ILE A 182 28.41 -20.01 44.64
C ILE A 182 28.46 -21.48 45.09
N LYS A 183 29.09 -22.40 44.33
CA LYS A 183 29.31 -23.79 44.78
C LYS A 183 30.11 -23.83 46.08
N LEU A 184 31.17 -23.04 46.20
CA LEU A 184 31.94 -22.92 47.45
C LEU A 184 31.09 -22.37 48.60
N PHE A 185 30.21 -21.39 48.33
CA PHE A 185 29.28 -20.89 49.34
C PHE A 185 28.30 -21.97 49.80
N THR A 186 27.76 -22.79 48.90
CA THR A 186 26.89 -23.92 49.24
C THR A 186 27.61 -24.96 50.10
N ILE A 187 28.81 -25.39 49.68
CA ILE A 187 29.60 -26.40 50.41
C ILE A 187 29.93 -25.90 51.80
N SER A 188 30.41 -24.66 51.90
CA SER A 188 30.75 -24.06 53.19
C SER A 188 29.53 -23.94 54.11
N LEU A 189 28.35 -23.56 53.59
CA LEU A 189 27.12 -23.49 54.39
C LEU A 189 26.64 -24.87 54.85
N ALA A 190 26.79 -25.90 54.01
CA ALA A 190 26.51 -27.28 54.40
C ALA A 190 27.42 -27.75 55.55
N ILE A 191 28.70 -27.36 55.53
CA ILE A 191 29.64 -27.60 56.64
C ILE A 191 29.16 -26.85 57.89
N ALA A 192 28.75 -25.59 57.80
CA ALA A 192 28.22 -24.84 58.94
C ALA A 192 26.98 -25.49 59.57
N ALA A 193 26.11 -26.12 58.77
CA ALA A 193 24.93 -26.81 59.27
C ALA A 193 25.29 -27.99 60.20
N VAL A 194 26.44 -28.65 60.00
CA VAL A 194 26.97 -29.67 60.93
C VAL A 194 27.28 -29.04 62.30
N GLY A 195 27.65 -27.76 62.35
CA GLY A 195 27.86 -27.04 63.60
C GLY A 195 26.61 -26.84 64.45
N SER A 196 25.41 -27.09 63.90
CA SER A 196 24.15 -27.09 64.68
C SER A 196 24.02 -28.27 65.64
N VAL A 197 24.98 -29.21 65.65
CA VAL A 197 25.11 -30.27 66.66
C VAL A 197 25.14 -29.70 68.09
N ASP A 198 25.63 -28.46 68.27
CA ASP A 198 25.68 -27.78 69.56
C ASP A 198 24.29 -27.63 70.22
N PHE A 199 23.21 -27.60 69.43
CA PHE A 199 21.85 -27.56 69.98
C PHE A 199 21.43 -28.88 70.65
N LEU A 200 22.05 -30.02 70.32
CA LEU A 200 21.71 -31.32 70.92
C LEU A 200 22.02 -31.34 72.42
N SER A 201 23.10 -30.68 72.84
CA SER A 201 23.51 -30.56 74.24
C SER A 201 22.49 -29.78 75.09
N CYS A 202 21.54 -29.06 74.47
CA CYS A 202 20.47 -28.35 75.18
C CYS A 202 19.29 -29.26 75.59
N PHE A 203 19.22 -30.50 75.09
CA PHE A 203 18.10 -31.44 75.30
C PHE A 203 18.56 -32.73 76.00
N PRO A 204 18.24 -32.91 77.30
CA PRO A 204 18.50 -34.17 78.00
C PRO A 204 17.77 -35.37 77.36
N PRO A 205 18.35 -36.58 77.34
CA PRO A 205 19.62 -37.00 77.96
C PRO A 205 20.84 -36.91 77.03
N LEU A 206 20.81 -36.09 75.97
CA LEU A 206 21.89 -36.03 74.98
C LEU A 206 23.12 -35.30 75.53
N GLU A 207 24.21 -36.04 75.81
CA GLU A 207 25.49 -35.51 76.28
C GLU A 207 26.51 -35.40 75.13
N VAL A 208 26.17 -34.63 74.09
CA VAL A 208 27.07 -34.40 72.95
C VAL A 208 27.96 -33.20 73.23
N TYR A 209 29.28 -33.31 73.06
CA TYR A 209 30.18 -32.17 73.19
C TYR A 209 29.93 -31.16 72.06
N PRO A 210 29.70 -29.86 72.36
CA PRO A 210 29.44 -28.85 71.35
C PRO A 210 30.75 -28.43 70.64
N PHE A 211 31.01 -29.03 69.48
CA PHE A 211 32.18 -28.74 68.65
C PHE A 211 31.86 -27.82 67.45
N GLY A 212 30.66 -27.24 67.40
CA GLY A 212 30.16 -26.44 66.28
C GLY A 212 30.99 -25.21 65.95
N TYR A 213 31.83 -24.75 66.87
CA TYR A 213 32.81 -23.69 66.63
C TYR A 213 33.79 -24.00 65.48
N LEU A 214 34.15 -25.28 65.29
CA LEU A 214 35.10 -25.69 64.26
C LEU A 214 34.47 -25.69 62.84
N PRO A 215 33.30 -26.31 62.60
CA PRO A 215 32.58 -26.15 61.33
C PRO A 215 32.27 -24.69 60.97
N VAL A 216 31.92 -23.84 61.96
CA VAL A 216 31.66 -22.42 61.73
C VAL A 216 32.92 -21.66 61.28
N LEU A 217 34.08 -21.94 61.89
CA LEU A 217 35.36 -21.35 61.45
C LEU A 217 35.72 -21.78 60.01
N ILE A 218 35.54 -23.07 59.68
CA ILE A 218 35.77 -23.58 58.33
C ILE A 218 34.86 -22.89 57.32
N PHE A 219 33.57 -22.77 57.66
CA PHE A 219 32.58 -22.05 56.85
C PHE A 219 33.03 -20.62 56.55
N ILE A 220 33.37 -19.85 57.58
CA ILE A 220 33.76 -18.44 57.44
C ILE A 220 35.08 -18.30 56.68
N SER A 221 36.03 -19.22 56.86
CA SER A 221 37.30 -19.24 56.14
C SER A 221 37.10 -19.51 54.64
N LEU A 222 36.28 -20.51 54.29
CA LEU A 222 35.96 -20.82 52.89
C LEU A 222 35.19 -19.69 52.21
N GLN A 223 34.25 -19.06 52.92
CA GLN A 223 33.51 -17.89 52.45
C GLN A 223 34.47 -16.71 52.17
N THR A 224 35.37 -16.41 53.09
CA THR A 224 36.40 -15.36 52.94
C THR A 224 37.26 -15.61 51.70
N TYR A 225 37.74 -16.85 51.54
CA TYR A 225 38.53 -17.26 50.37
C TYR A 225 37.77 -17.05 49.05
N ALA A 226 36.52 -17.49 48.99
CA ALA A 226 35.68 -17.37 47.81
C ALA A 226 35.32 -15.92 47.48
N ILE A 227 35.14 -15.03 48.47
CA ILE A 227 34.91 -13.60 48.22
C ILE A 227 36.15 -12.95 47.58
N LEU A 228 37.35 -13.22 48.12
CA LEU A 228 38.58 -12.56 47.68
C LEU A 228 39.11 -13.08 46.34
N ARG A 229 39.08 -14.41 46.11
CA ARG A 229 39.64 -15.02 44.89
C ARG A 229 38.89 -14.57 43.63
N TYR A 230 37.57 -14.55 43.69
CA TYR A 230 36.74 -14.33 42.52
C TYR A 230 36.60 -12.84 42.15
N LYS A 231 36.90 -11.90 43.07
CA LYS A 231 37.07 -10.46 42.76
C LYS A 231 38.23 -10.20 41.79
N LYS A 232 39.36 -10.87 41.98
CA LYS A 232 40.57 -10.65 41.17
C LYS A 232 40.46 -11.23 39.76
N ALA A 233 39.72 -12.32 39.59
CA ALA A 233 39.52 -12.95 38.29
C ALA A 233 38.65 -12.10 37.36
N SER A 234 37.55 -11.52 37.87
CA SER A 234 36.60 -10.74 37.05
C SER A 234 37.21 -9.51 36.39
N LEU A 235 38.10 -8.76 37.06
CA LEU A 235 38.74 -7.58 36.47
C LEU A 235 39.74 -7.94 35.36
N SER A 236 40.51 -9.02 35.56
CA SER A 236 41.47 -9.50 34.54
C SER A 236 40.77 -10.08 33.31
N GLU A 237 39.61 -10.73 33.49
CA GLU A 237 38.82 -11.27 32.39
C GLU A 237 38.12 -10.19 31.59
N ILE A 238 37.51 -9.18 32.25
CA ILE A 238 36.92 -8.03 31.55
C ILE A 238 38.00 -7.33 30.73
N PHE A 239 39.15 -7.02 31.35
CA PHE A 239 40.24 -6.36 30.66
C PHE A 239 40.74 -7.17 29.45
N GLY A 240 40.84 -8.50 29.57
CA GLY A 240 41.24 -9.40 28.48
C GLY A 240 40.18 -9.65 27.40
N ALA A 241 38.89 -9.59 27.73
CA ALA A 241 37.77 -9.86 26.81
C ALA A 241 37.33 -8.62 26.01
N MET A 242 37.76 -7.41 26.39
CA MET A 242 37.45 -6.20 25.63
C MET A 242 38.10 -6.25 24.25
N GLU A 243 37.29 -6.12 23.20
CA GLU A 243 37.74 -6.09 21.80
C GLU A 243 38.51 -4.81 21.45
N ASP A 244 38.25 -3.72 22.18
CA ASP A 244 39.06 -2.50 22.10
C ASP A 244 40.46 -2.79 22.67
N GLY A 245 41.52 -2.35 21.97
CA GLY A 245 42.88 -2.40 22.50
C GLY A 245 43.00 -1.43 23.67
N ILE A 246 43.46 -1.89 24.83
CA ILE A 246 43.65 -1.05 26.02
C ILE A 246 45.09 -1.13 26.49
N ILE A 247 45.73 0.02 26.61
CA ILE A 247 47.05 0.21 27.19
C ILE A 247 46.92 1.08 28.44
N VAL A 248 47.50 0.63 29.54
CA VAL A 248 47.59 1.38 30.79
C VAL A 248 49.04 1.78 31.01
N THR A 249 49.27 3.05 31.31
CA THR A 249 50.61 3.60 31.57
C THR A 249 50.73 4.18 32.98
N ASP A 250 51.95 4.27 33.48
CA ASP A 250 52.28 5.04 34.68
C ASP A 250 52.36 6.56 34.41
N ARG A 251 52.76 7.33 35.43
CA ARG A 251 52.92 8.81 35.36
C ARG A 251 53.96 9.27 34.34
N ASN A 252 54.92 8.41 34.00
CA ASN A 252 56.03 8.69 33.08
C ASN A 252 55.78 8.14 31.67
N GLY A 253 54.60 7.56 31.41
CA GLY A 253 54.26 6.97 30.12
C GLY A 253 54.84 5.56 29.91
N ARG A 254 55.30 4.88 30.98
CA ARG A 254 55.68 3.46 30.87
C ARG A 254 54.45 2.58 30.91
N ILE A 255 54.38 1.62 30.02
CA ILE A 255 53.24 0.72 29.91
C ILE A 255 53.27 -0.29 31.06
N THR A 256 52.27 -0.24 31.92
CA THR A 256 52.12 -1.15 33.06
C THR A 256 51.24 -2.34 32.72
N GLU A 257 50.30 -2.18 31.78
CA GLU A 257 49.35 -3.23 31.42
C GLU A 257 48.84 -3.07 29.98
N VAL A 258 48.62 -4.20 29.31
CA VAL A 258 48.02 -4.27 27.96
C VAL A 258 47.08 -5.45 27.88
N ASN A 259 45.95 -5.28 27.20
CA ASN A 259 45.03 -6.39 26.93
C ASN A 259 45.39 -7.13 25.63
N HIS A 260 44.79 -8.30 25.43
CA HIS A 260 45.08 -9.16 24.28
C HIS A 260 44.71 -8.51 22.94
N SER A 261 43.73 -7.60 22.93
CA SER A 261 43.32 -6.88 21.72
C SER A 261 44.41 -5.94 21.19
N VAL A 262 45.25 -5.37 22.06
CA VAL A 262 46.44 -4.61 21.63
C VAL A 262 47.42 -5.51 20.86
N GLU A 263 47.65 -6.74 21.31
CA GLU A 263 48.53 -7.70 20.62
C GLU A 263 47.98 -8.05 19.23
N LYS A 264 46.66 -8.25 19.11
CA LYS A 264 46.02 -8.54 17.81
C LYS A 264 46.10 -7.37 16.84
N ILE A 265 45.87 -6.15 17.33
CA ILE A 265 45.85 -4.94 16.51
C ILE A 265 47.25 -4.58 16.01
N THR A 266 48.25 -4.63 16.90
CA THR A 266 49.62 -4.20 16.60
C THR A 266 50.51 -5.32 16.04
N GLY A 267 50.14 -6.58 16.29
CA GLY A 267 50.95 -7.76 15.99
C GLY A 267 52.15 -7.96 16.92
N LEU A 268 52.31 -7.13 17.97
CA LEU A 268 53.38 -7.23 18.95
C LEU A 268 52.93 -8.09 20.14
N ARG A 269 53.90 -8.71 20.85
CA ARG A 269 53.59 -9.52 22.03
C ARG A 269 53.53 -8.62 23.26
N ARG A 270 52.74 -9.01 24.25
CA ARG A 270 52.61 -8.32 25.55
C ARG A 270 53.95 -7.96 26.19
N GLN A 271 54.96 -8.82 26.04
CA GLN A 271 56.31 -8.60 26.60
C GLN A 271 57.04 -7.40 25.96
N ASP A 272 56.71 -7.07 24.70
CA ASP A 272 57.29 -5.96 23.98
C ASP A 272 56.73 -4.61 24.46
N PHE A 273 55.57 -4.63 25.13
CA PHE A 273 54.93 -3.46 25.71
C PHE A 273 55.35 -3.22 27.17
N LEU A 274 55.27 -4.25 28.01
CA LEU A 274 55.38 -4.10 29.47
C LEU A 274 56.73 -3.50 29.89
N GLY A 275 56.68 -2.39 30.63
CA GLY A 275 57.85 -1.69 31.17
C GLY A 275 58.51 -0.69 30.23
N ASN A 276 58.23 -0.76 28.92
CA ASN A 276 58.72 0.18 27.92
C ASN A 276 57.88 1.47 27.92
N ASN A 277 58.46 2.58 27.46
CA ASN A 277 57.69 3.80 27.25
C ASN A 277 56.84 3.67 25.98
N VAL A 278 55.65 4.28 25.95
CA VAL A 278 54.81 4.28 24.73
C VAL A 278 55.56 4.84 23.51
N PHE A 279 56.49 5.79 23.70
CA PHE A 279 57.35 6.30 22.61
C PHE A 279 58.35 5.27 22.08
N ASP A 280 58.81 4.34 22.92
CA ASP A 280 59.80 3.32 22.53
C ASP A 280 59.14 2.20 21.70
N VAL A 281 57.82 2.03 21.87
CA VAL A 281 57.03 1.03 21.16
C VAL A 281 56.56 1.54 19.79
N PHE A 282 56.39 2.85 19.63
CA PHE A 282 55.91 3.45 18.37
C PHE A 282 56.75 3.09 17.13
N PRO A 283 58.10 3.13 17.16
CA PRO A 283 58.92 2.73 16.01
C PRO A 283 58.67 1.29 15.54
N LEU A 284 58.16 0.41 16.39
CA LEU A 284 57.86 -1.00 16.06
C LEU A 284 56.54 -1.18 15.28
N ILE A 285 55.73 -0.12 15.18
CA ILE A 285 54.44 -0.13 14.46
C ILE A 285 54.33 1.01 13.44
N ALA A 286 55.35 1.86 13.31
CA ALA A 286 55.33 3.03 12.45
C ALA A 286 55.25 2.66 10.96
N ASP A 287 55.83 1.53 10.56
CA ASP A 287 55.76 0.97 9.20
C ASP A 287 54.38 0.39 8.85
N LYS A 288 53.52 0.16 9.85
CA LYS A 288 52.19 -0.43 9.68
C LYS A 288 51.06 0.59 9.61
N VAL A 289 51.36 1.88 9.70
CA VAL A 289 50.37 2.97 9.75
C VAL A 289 50.51 3.88 8.52
N GLU A 290 49.38 4.34 7.98
CA GLU A 290 49.31 5.18 6.78
C GLU A 290 49.97 6.55 6.97
N ASP A 291 49.78 7.16 8.13
CA ASP A 291 50.34 8.46 8.50
C ASP A 291 51.09 8.37 9.85
N PRO A 292 52.39 8.04 9.83
CA PRO A 292 53.20 7.91 11.03
C PRO A 292 53.38 9.24 11.79
N GLU A 293 53.45 10.37 11.07
CA GLU A 293 53.61 11.69 11.69
C GLU A 293 52.39 12.06 12.56
N LYS A 294 51.19 11.69 12.09
CA LYS A 294 49.94 11.88 12.84
C LYS A 294 49.93 11.08 14.14
N VAL A 295 50.44 9.84 14.14
CA VAL A 295 50.52 9.02 15.36
C VAL A 295 51.56 9.55 16.33
N GLU A 296 52.72 10.00 15.84
CA GLU A 296 53.73 10.63 16.68
C GLU A 296 53.19 11.90 17.36
N ALA A 297 52.46 12.74 16.62
CA ALA A 297 51.81 13.93 17.14
C ALA A 297 50.78 13.58 18.24
N LEU A 298 49.99 12.54 18.04
CA LEU A 298 49.01 12.02 19.01
C LEU A 298 49.70 11.53 20.30
N LEU A 299 50.77 10.73 20.18
CA LEU A 299 51.53 10.23 21.34
C LEU A 299 52.19 11.37 22.14
N LYS A 300 52.70 12.37 21.42
CA LYS A 300 53.24 13.60 22.01
C LYS A 300 52.15 14.38 22.74
N GLU A 301 50.96 14.53 22.16
CA GLU A 301 49.82 15.21 22.79
C GLU A 301 49.35 14.50 24.07
N ILE A 302 49.20 13.17 24.01
CA ILE A 302 48.80 12.33 25.17
C ILE A 302 49.78 12.48 26.34
N THR A 303 51.08 12.64 26.05
CA THR A 303 52.11 12.71 27.09
C THR A 303 52.36 14.13 27.60
N THR A 304 52.19 15.16 26.75
CA THR A 304 52.54 16.55 27.08
C THR A 304 51.37 17.42 27.54
N LYS A 305 50.12 17.12 27.15
CA LYS A 305 48.94 17.93 27.52
C LYS A 305 48.03 17.21 28.52
N PRO A 306 48.17 17.45 29.83
CA PRO A 306 47.36 16.78 30.83
C PRO A 306 45.89 17.21 30.73
N GLY A 307 44.99 16.24 30.50
CA GLY A 307 43.54 16.41 30.61
C GLY A 307 42.75 16.47 29.29
N LYS A 308 43.40 16.41 28.13
CA LYS A 308 42.72 16.47 26.84
C LYS A 308 42.41 15.08 26.31
N ILE A 309 41.13 14.81 26.05
CA ILE A 309 40.69 13.65 25.29
C ILE A 309 41.09 13.93 23.84
N SER A 310 42.09 13.20 23.34
CA SER A 310 42.37 13.16 21.90
C SER A 310 41.51 12.05 21.29
N ASP A 311 40.79 12.34 20.21
CA ASP A 311 40.01 11.37 19.44
C ASP A 311 40.47 11.52 18.00
N GLU A 312 41.28 10.57 17.54
CA GLU A 312 41.89 10.59 16.21
C GLU A 312 41.72 9.24 15.53
N ASP A 313 41.30 9.28 14.27
CA ASP A 313 41.24 8.12 13.38
C ASP A 313 42.65 7.87 12.80
N ILE A 314 43.17 6.66 13.02
CA ILE A 314 44.43 6.15 12.51
C ILE A 314 44.13 5.00 11.56
N THR A 315 44.69 5.02 10.35
CA THR A 315 44.59 3.90 9.42
C THR A 315 45.84 3.04 9.50
N PHE A 316 45.67 1.77 9.84
CA PHE A 316 46.71 0.75 9.68
C PHE A 316 46.68 0.21 8.25
N ILE A 317 47.85 0.07 7.64
CA ILE A 317 48.04 -0.51 6.30
C ILE A 317 48.06 -2.04 6.42
N GLU A 318 48.74 -2.58 7.44
CA GLU A 318 48.87 -4.03 7.66
C GLU A 318 48.68 -4.39 9.14
N PRO A 319 47.53 -4.98 9.53
CA PRO A 319 46.35 -5.25 8.71
C PRO A 319 45.56 -3.98 8.37
N ALA A 320 44.89 -3.95 7.22
CA ALA A 320 44.06 -2.82 6.77
C ALA A 320 42.90 -2.56 7.73
N LEU A 321 43.09 -1.61 8.65
CA LEU A 321 42.16 -1.32 9.75
C LEU A 321 42.05 0.20 9.94
N HIS A 322 40.85 0.67 10.24
CA HIS A 322 40.66 2.02 10.78
C HIS A 322 40.46 1.95 12.29
N ILE A 323 41.22 2.74 13.03
CA ILE A 323 41.25 2.72 14.49
C ILE A 323 41.01 4.12 15.04
N SER A 324 39.97 4.29 15.85
CA SER A 324 39.80 5.49 16.67
C SER A 324 40.60 5.31 17.96
N THR A 325 41.49 6.25 18.24
CA THR A 325 42.33 6.22 19.45
C THR A 325 41.89 7.28 20.42
N ARG A 326 41.64 6.88 21.67
CA ARG A 326 41.24 7.76 22.77
C ARG A 326 42.14 7.59 23.98
N SER A 327 42.59 8.70 24.57
CA SER A 327 43.33 8.66 25.84
C SER A 327 42.64 9.44 26.95
N SER A 328 42.68 8.89 28.16
CA SER A 328 42.13 9.46 29.38
C SER A 328 43.12 9.32 30.55
N PRO A 329 43.30 10.34 31.40
CA PRO A 329 44.18 10.26 32.56
C PRO A 329 43.59 9.38 33.68
N LEU A 330 44.43 8.55 34.31
CA LEU A 330 44.08 7.85 35.55
C LEU A 330 44.42 8.73 36.74
N MET A 331 43.46 8.94 37.64
CA MET A 331 43.64 9.69 38.88
C MET A 331 43.65 8.75 40.08
N ASP A 332 44.53 9.00 41.04
CA ASP A 332 44.49 8.33 42.34
C ASP A 332 43.39 8.89 43.24
N ARG A 333 43.21 8.27 44.43
CA ARG A 333 42.20 8.66 45.43
C ARG A 333 42.35 10.09 45.99
N PHE A 334 43.46 10.76 45.71
CA PHE A 334 43.73 12.14 46.12
C PHE A 334 43.64 13.11 44.93
N GLY A 335 43.14 12.66 43.77
CA GLY A 335 43.02 13.46 42.55
C GLY A 335 44.34 13.70 41.83
N THR A 336 45.43 13.04 42.24
CA THR A 336 46.73 13.16 41.58
C THR A 336 46.85 12.12 40.47
N ARG A 337 47.37 12.50 39.30
CA ARG A 337 47.54 11.58 38.16
C ARG A 337 48.37 10.37 38.57
N SER A 338 47.83 9.16 38.46
CA SER A 338 48.54 7.90 38.63
C SER A 338 49.08 7.34 37.30
N GLY A 339 48.50 7.76 36.18
CA GLY A 339 48.83 7.21 34.86
C GLY A 339 47.92 7.71 33.75
N SER A 340 47.85 6.97 32.65
CA SER A 340 46.90 7.19 31.55
C SER A 340 46.36 5.84 31.04
N VAL A 341 45.12 5.83 30.54
CA VAL A 341 44.53 4.73 29.77
C VAL A 341 44.41 5.19 28.33
N ILE A 342 44.90 4.37 27.40
CA ILE A 342 44.78 4.57 25.96
C ILE A 342 43.91 3.43 25.42
N VAL A 343 42.84 3.78 24.72
CA VAL A 343 41.86 2.87 24.13
C VAL A 343 41.91 3.01 22.62
N PHE A 344 42.02 1.89 21.92
CA PHE A 344 42.06 1.78 20.46
C PHE A 344 40.84 0.98 20.02
N ARG A 345 39.92 1.60 19.30
CA ARG A 345 38.70 0.96 18.79
C ARG A 345 38.78 0.76 17.29
N ASN A 346 38.52 -0.46 16.82
CA ASN A 346 38.35 -0.73 15.41
C ASN A 346 37.03 -0.12 14.89
N ILE A 347 37.11 0.76 13.90
CA ILE A 347 35.99 1.44 13.24
C ILE A 347 35.91 1.12 11.74
N THR A 348 36.57 0.04 11.29
CA THR A 348 36.64 -0.34 9.86
C THR A 348 35.26 -0.59 9.26
N GLU A 349 34.41 -1.36 9.94
CA GLU A 349 33.04 -1.63 9.50
C GLU A 349 32.19 -0.35 9.44
N ARG A 350 32.37 0.54 10.43
CA ARG A 350 31.69 1.84 10.44
C ARG A 350 32.08 2.68 9.22
N LYS A 351 33.36 2.78 8.88
CA LYS A 351 33.82 3.52 7.68
C LYS A 351 33.29 2.90 6.39
N LYS A 352 33.18 1.56 6.32
CA LYS A 352 32.58 0.85 5.18
C LYS A 352 31.08 1.15 5.04
N LEU A 353 30.32 1.06 6.13
CA LEU A 353 28.89 1.38 6.16
C LEU A 353 28.61 2.85 5.84
N GLU A 354 29.46 3.78 6.31
CA GLU A 354 29.37 5.20 5.93
C GLU A 354 29.57 5.39 4.41
N GLY A 355 30.45 4.60 3.79
CA GLY A 355 30.61 4.55 2.33
C GLY A 355 29.39 3.98 1.60
N GLU A 356 28.86 2.84 2.05
CA GLU A 356 27.66 2.22 1.47
C GLU A 356 26.42 3.12 1.61
N LEU A 357 26.25 3.77 2.77
CA LEU A 357 25.15 4.70 3.02
C LEU A 357 25.22 5.92 2.10
N ARG A 358 26.43 6.42 1.83
CA ARG A 358 26.65 7.52 0.88
C ARG A 358 26.23 7.11 -0.53
N GLN A 359 26.63 5.92 -0.96
CA GLN A 359 26.24 5.37 -2.27
C GLN A 359 24.71 5.19 -2.36
N TYR A 360 24.09 4.61 -1.33
CA TYR A 360 22.62 4.48 -1.27
C TYR A 360 21.90 5.82 -1.30
N LYS A 361 22.46 6.85 -0.65
CA LYS A 361 21.87 8.20 -0.67
C LYS A 361 21.92 8.81 -2.08
N GLU A 362 23.04 8.67 -2.78
CA GLU A 362 23.19 9.13 -4.17
C GLU A 362 22.22 8.38 -5.11
N GLU A 363 22.11 7.04 -4.97
CA GLU A 363 21.14 6.22 -5.71
C GLU A 363 19.68 6.60 -5.40
N LEU A 364 19.36 6.89 -4.14
CA LEU A 364 18.02 7.31 -3.74
C LEU A 364 17.68 8.71 -4.28
N GLU A 365 18.63 9.65 -4.27
CA GLU A 365 18.43 10.99 -4.85
C GLU A 365 18.17 10.91 -6.36
N GLU A 366 18.88 10.03 -7.07
CA GLU A 366 18.65 9.77 -8.49
C GLU A 366 17.29 9.09 -8.73
N LEU A 367 16.94 8.08 -7.93
CA LEU A 367 15.64 7.40 -8.01
C LEU A 367 14.46 8.35 -7.71
N VAL A 368 14.59 9.22 -6.71
CA VAL A 368 13.60 10.26 -6.40
C VAL A 368 13.45 11.18 -7.60
N LYS A 369 14.53 11.64 -8.22
CA LYS A 369 14.48 12.50 -9.42
C LYS A 369 13.75 11.81 -10.58
N VAL A 370 14.04 10.53 -10.84
CA VAL A 370 13.37 9.73 -11.88
C VAL A 370 11.89 9.54 -11.56
N ARG A 371 11.52 9.16 -10.33
CA ARG A 371 10.12 8.98 -9.94
C ARG A 371 9.33 10.28 -9.94
N THR A 372 9.95 11.40 -9.59
CA THR A 372 9.29 12.71 -9.66
C THR A 372 8.97 13.07 -11.11
N ALA A 373 9.88 12.79 -12.05
CA ALA A 373 9.66 12.99 -13.48
C ALA A 373 8.60 12.04 -14.06
N GLU A 374 8.60 10.77 -13.66
CA GLU A 374 7.59 9.80 -14.09
C GLU A 374 6.19 10.13 -13.55
N LEU A 375 6.08 10.59 -12.30
CA LEU A 375 4.80 11.03 -11.74
C LEU A 375 4.25 12.24 -12.52
N ALA A 376 5.10 13.24 -12.80
CA ALA A 376 4.72 14.39 -13.61
C ALA A 376 4.28 13.99 -15.02
N ALA A 377 5.01 13.09 -15.67
CA ALA A 377 4.66 12.57 -17.00
C ALA A 377 3.34 11.75 -16.98
N SER A 378 3.10 10.99 -15.91
CA SER A 378 1.86 10.24 -15.71
C SER A 378 0.67 11.17 -15.49
N GLU A 379 0.80 12.20 -14.65
CA GLU A 379 -0.24 13.22 -14.45
C GLU A 379 -0.57 13.98 -15.75
N GLU A 380 0.45 14.36 -16.53
CA GLU A 380 0.25 15.00 -17.83
C GLU A 380 -0.45 14.06 -18.81
N LYS A 381 -0.07 12.78 -18.84
CA LYS A 381 -0.73 11.75 -19.65
C LYS A 381 -2.22 11.60 -19.29
N TYR A 382 -2.57 11.53 -18.00
CA TYR A 382 -3.97 11.45 -17.58
C TYR A 382 -4.75 12.71 -17.93
N ARG A 383 -4.18 13.90 -17.72
CA ARG A 383 -4.80 15.18 -18.10
C ARG A 383 -5.05 15.26 -19.61
N ALA A 384 -4.11 14.78 -20.43
CA ALA A 384 -4.28 14.73 -21.88
C ALA A 384 -5.41 13.78 -22.30
N LEU A 385 -5.44 12.55 -21.75
CA LEU A 385 -6.49 11.57 -22.08
C LEU A 385 -7.89 12.10 -21.74
N VAL A 386 -8.06 12.72 -20.57
CA VAL A 386 -9.35 13.27 -20.12
C VAL A 386 -9.78 14.47 -20.97
N ASN A 387 -8.85 15.33 -21.41
CA ASN A 387 -9.15 16.50 -22.23
C ASN A 387 -9.38 16.18 -23.72
N HIS A 388 -8.87 15.07 -24.22
CA HIS A 388 -9.10 14.61 -25.60
C HIS A 388 -10.30 13.67 -25.75
N ALA A 389 -10.94 13.28 -24.64
CA ALA A 389 -12.18 12.52 -24.69
C ALA A 389 -13.29 13.36 -25.37
N GLN A 390 -14.01 12.75 -26.32
CA GLN A 390 -15.15 13.40 -27.00
C GLN A 390 -16.42 13.50 -26.14
N VAL A 391 -16.35 13.00 -24.91
CA VAL A 391 -17.42 13.07 -23.91
C VAL A 391 -17.14 14.17 -22.90
N GLY A 392 -18.20 14.83 -22.43
CA GLY A 392 -18.08 15.78 -21.33
C GLY A 392 -17.89 15.03 -20.01
N ILE A 393 -16.83 15.33 -19.27
CA ILE A 393 -16.56 14.74 -17.96
C ILE A 393 -16.61 15.85 -16.92
N GLY A 394 -17.34 15.62 -15.84
CA GLY A 394 -17.40 16.51 -14.69
C GLY A 394 -17.42 15.73 -13.39
N ILE A 395 -16.99 16.34 -12.30
CA ILE A 395 -17.22 15.82 -10.95
C ILE A 395 -17.99 16.89 -10.18
N HIS A 396 -19.04 16.50 -9.47
CA HIS A 396 -19.75 17.38 -8.56
C HIS A 396 -19.76 16.85 -7.12
N GLN A 397 -19.68 17.78 -6.17
CA GLN A 397 -19.81 17.55 -4.73
C GLN A 397 -20.92 18.46 -4.20
N ASP A 398 -21.86 17.90 -3.44
CA ASP A 398 -23.03 18.63 -2.91
C ASP A 398 -23.80 19.44 -4.00
N GLY A 399 -23.91 18.86 -5.20
CA GLY A 399 -24.57 19.48 -6.35
C GLY A 399 -23.76 20.57 -7.06
N ARG A 400 -22.51 20.84 -6.68
CA ARG A 400 -21.64 21.84 -7.32
C ARG A 400 -20.49 21.20 -8.08
N ILE A 401 -20.21 21.69 -9.29
CA ILE A 401 -19.08 21.20 -10.10
C ILE A 401 -17.74 21.55 -9.43
N VAL A 402 -16.87 20.56 -9.24
CA VAL A 402 -15.53 20.74 -8.65
C VAL A 402 -14.40 20.37 -9.61
N PHE A 403 -14.72 19.70 -10.71
CA PHE A 403 -13.79 19.36 -11.78
C PHE A 403 -14.55 19.23 -13.09
N THR A 404 -13.92 19.58 -14.20
CA THR A 404 -14.45 19.33 -15.54
C THR A 404 -13.32 19.15 -16.54
N ASN A 405 -13.56 18.37 -17.59
CA ASN A 405 -12.68 18.34 -18.75
C ASN A 405 -13.03 19.46 -19.75
N ARG A 406 -12.10 19.75 -20.67
CA ARG A 406 -12.30 20.77 -21.70
C ARG A 406 -13.55 20.53 -22.57
N GLN A 407 -13.90 19.27 -22.83
CA GLN A 407 -15.00 18.94 -23.73
C GLN A 407 -16.37 19.33 -23.16
N LEU A 408 -16.60 19.15 -21.85
CA LEU A 408 -17.87 19.54 -21.23
C LEU A 408 -18.10 21.06 -21.28
N LEU A 409 -17.03 21.85 -21.10
CA LEU A 409 -17.05 23.31 -21.25
C LEU A 409 -17.45 23.72 -22.68
N LEU A 410 -16.86 23.06 -23.69
CA LEU A 410 -17.18 23.33 -25.10
C LEU A 410 -18.63 22.97 -25.44
N MET A 411 -19.13 21.82 -24.97
CA MET A 411 -20.51 21.37 -25.20
C MET A 411 -21.55 22.35 -24.64
N LEU A 412 -21.29 22.90 -23.45
CA LEU A 412 -22.22 23.77 -22.74
C LEU A 412 -21.96 25.27 -22.95
N GLY A 413 -20.83 25.65 -23.55
CA GLY A 413 -20.47 27.03 -23.88
C GLY A 413 -19.99 27.87 -22.70
N PHE A 414 -19.48 27.24 -21.63
CA PHE A 414 -18.97 27.93 -20.43
C PHE A 414 -17.45 28.07 -20.44
N ARG A 415 -16.93 29.10 -19.75
CA ARG A 415 -15.51 29.17 -19.40
C ARG A 415 -15.27 28.41 -18.10
N GLU A 416 -14.07 27.86 -17.93
CA GLU A 416 -13.71 27.04 -16.76
C GLU A 416 -13.95 27.79 -15.43
N GLU A 417 -13.51 29.05 -15.35
CA GLU A 417 -13.66 29.94 -14.19
C GLU A 417 -15.12 30.17 -13.77
N GLU A 418 -16.05 30.09 -14.72
CA GLU A 418 -17.49 30.29 -14.50
C GLU A 418 -18.22 28.97 -14.19
N PHE A 419 -17.63 27.83 -14.60
CA PHE A 419 -18.24 26.51 -14.53
C PHE A 419 -17.91 25.78 -13.23
N ILE A 420 -16.68 25.93 -12.72
CA ILE A 420 -16.30 25.40 -11.41
C ILE A 420 -17.07 26.15 -10.32
N GLY A 421 -17.75 25.41 -9.44
CA GLY A 421 -18.62 25.91 -8.38
C GLY A 421 -20.08 26.10 -8.77
N LEU A 422 -20.40 26.02 -10.08
CA LEU A 422 -21.76 26.10 -10.60
C LEU A 422 -22.61 24.93 -10.09
N SER A 423 -23.87 25.22 -9.76
CA SER A 423 -24.83 24.17 -9.38
C SER A 423 -25.26 23.39 -10.62
N ILE A 424 -25.28 22.07 -10.54
CA ILE A 424 -25.77 21.22 -11.64
C ILE A 424 -27.23 21.51 -12.00
N SER A 425 -28.03 22.01 -11.05
CA SER A 425 -29.41 22.44 -11.28
C SER A 425 -29.55 23.53 -12.33
N CYS A 426 -28.52 24.37 -12.52
CA CYS A 426 -28.51 25.43 -13.53
C CYS A 426 -28.29 24.89 -14.95
N LEU A 427 -27.82 23.66 -15.07
CA LEU A 427 -27.52 23.01 -16.34
C LEU A 427 -28.65 22.13 -16.83
N ILE A 428 -29.70 21.89 -16.02
CA ILE A 428 -30.78 20.95 -16.30
C ILE A 428 -32.03 21.75 -16.68
N HIS A 429 -32.83 21.23 -17.62
CA HIS A 429 -34.11 21.83 -17.98
C HIS A 429 -35.04 21.98 -16.77
N PRO A 430 -35.73 23.12 -16.57
CA PRO A 430 -36.54 23.39 -15.37
C PRO A 430 -37.50 22.27 -14.95
N ASP A 431 -38.11 21.60 -15.93
CA ASP A 431 -39.05 20.50 -15.70
C ASP A 431 -38.39 19.23 -15.14
N GLU A 432 -37.08 19.05 -15.32
CA GLU A 432 -36.32 17.87 -14.89
C GLU A 432 -35.51 18.12 -13.60
N VAL A 433 -35.40 19.37 -13.14
CA VAL A 433 -34.51 19.75 -12.02
C VAL A 433 -34.83 18.99 -10.74
N GLU A 434 -36.11 18.90 -10.35
CA GLU A 434 -36.50 18.25 -9.09
C GLU A 434 -36.14 16.76 -9.08
N GLU A 435 -36.43 16.06 -10.17
CA GLU A 435 -36.15 14.64 -10.30
C GLU A 435 -34.64 14.36 -10.35
N VAL A 436 -33.90 15.11 -11.15
CA VAL A 436 -32.45 14.91 -11.32
C VAL A 436 -31.70 15.25 -10.02
N MET A 437 -32.08 16.32 -9.32
CA MET A 437 -31.48 16.68 -8.03
C MET A 437 -31.80 15.66 -6.94
N SER A 438 -33.02 15.14 -6.90
CA SER A 438 -33.41 14.05 -5.98
C SER A 438 -32.58 12.79 -6.23
N ARG A 439 -32.37 12.40 -7.50
CA ARG A 439 -31.50 11.28 -7.88
C ARG A 439 -30.04 11.53 -7.48
N ALA A 440 -29.52 12.74 -7.72
CA ALA A 440 -28.16 13.11 -7.32
C ALA A 440 -27.96 13.00 -5.80
N TRP A 441 -28.94 13.46 -5.00
CA TRP A 441 -28.89 13.38 -3.54
C TRP A 441 -28.98 11.94 -3.03
N ASN A 442 -29.87 11.13 -3.58
CA ASN A 442 -30.01 9.73 -3.21
C ASN A 442 -28.73 8.93 -3.54
N ARG A 443 -28.11 9.18 -4.71
CA ARG A 443 -26.82 8.60 -5.09
C ARG A 443 -25.70 8.97 -4.12
N TYR A 444 -25.61 10.25 -3.77
CA TYR A 444 -24.61 10.74 -2.83
C TYR A 444 -24.73 10.07 -1.45
N ASN A 445 -25.96 9.81 -1.00
CA ASN A 445 -26.24 9.10 0.25
C ASN A 445 -26.12 7.57 0.14
N GLY A 446 -25.72 7.02 -1.01
CA GLY A 446 -25.51 5.58 -1.21
C GLY A 446 -26.79 4.76 -1.40
N LYS A 447 -27.89 5.38 -1.81
CA LYS A 447 -29.09 4.66 -2.24
C LYS A 447 -28.96 4.28 -3.71
N GLU A 448 -29.51 3.13 -4.09
CA GLU A 448 -29.58 2.70 -5.48
C GLU A 448 -30.50 3.65 -6.28
N VAL A 449 -29.99 4.13 -7.40
CA VAL A 449 -30.71 4.96 -8.38
C VAL A 449 -30.24 4.58 -9.78
N ILE A 450 -30.99 5.00 -10.79
CA ILE A 450 -30.57 4.83 -12.18
C ILE A 450 -29.33 5.70 -12.44
N ASP A 451 -28.25 5.08 -12.89
CA ASP A 451 -26.98 5.76 -13.12
C ASP A 451 -26.88 6.40 -14.51
N THR A 452 -27.56 5.84 -15.50
CA THR A 452 -27.55 6.35 -16.88
C THR A 452 -28.95 6.67 -17.37
N TYR A 453 -29.18 7.91 -17.80
CA TYR A 453 -30.48 8.39 -18.30
C TYR A 453 -30.31 9.51 -19.32
N GLU A 454 -31.33 9.70 -20.14
CA GLU A 454 -31.44 10.90 -20.99
C GLU A 454 -31.92 12.09 -20.16
N SER A 455 -31.33 13.25 -20.40
CA SER A 455 -31.75 14.51 -19.78
C SER A 455 -31.49 15.69 -20.73
N GLN A 456 -32.32 16.71 -20.61
CA GLN A 456 -32.19 17.94 -21.36
C GLN A 456 -31.31 18.93 -20.59
N LEU A 457 -30.13 19.21 -21.14
CA LEU A 457 -29.21 20.19 -20.58
C LEU A 457 -29.41 21.56 -21.22
N ILE A 458 -29.21 22.62 -20.45
CA ILE A 458 -29.25 24.00 -20.92
C ILE A 458 -27.83 24.51 -21.11
N ARG A 459 -27.52 24.99 -22.31
CA ARG A 459 -26.25 25.66 -22.63
C ARG A 459 -26.27 27.11 -22.11
N LYS A 460 -25.09 27.74 -22.04
CA LYS A 460 -24.94 29.13 -21.58
C LYS A 460 -25.78 30.14 -22.38
N ASP A 461 -25.97 29.89 -23.69
CA ASP A 461 -26.79 30.73 -24.57
C ASP A 461 -28.30 30.50 -24.43
N GLY A 462 -28.72 29.58 -23.55
CA GLY A 462 -30.11 29.21 -23.32
C GLY A 462 -30.64 28.12 -24.24
N SER A 463 -29.85 27.63 -25.20
CA SER A 463 -30.25 26.53 -26.07
C SER A 463 -30.30 25.20 -25.31
N ILE A 464 -31.22 24.32 -25.71
CA ILE A 464 -31.38 22.99 -25.12
C ILE A 464 -30.48 22.00 -25.86
N MET A 465 -29.80 21.14 -25.09
CA MET A 465 -28.97 20.05 -25.54
C MET A 465 -29.56 18.73 -25.02
N PRO A 466 -30.17 17.89 -25.87
CA PRO A 466 -30.49 16.53 -25.46
C PRO A 466 -29.19 15.77 -25.19
N SER A 467 -29.10 15.12 -24.04
CA SER A 467 -27.89 14.43 -23.60
C SER A 467 -28.17 13.11 -22.93
N ILE A 468 -27.20 12.20 -22.97
CA ILE A 468 -27.16 11.02 -22.09
C ILE A 468 -26.16 11.32 -20.98
N ILE A 469 -26.61 11.18 -19.73
CA ILE A 469 -25.80 11.42 -18.53
C ILE A 469 -25.59 10.08 -17.83
N SER A 470 -24.33 9.68 -17.67
CA SER A 470 -23.91 8.54 -16.86
C SER A 470 -23.23 9.02 -15.59
N ASN A 471 -23.63 8.48 -14.44
CA ASN A 471 -23.23 8.94 -13.12
C ASN A 471 -22.54 7.81 -12.36
N ALA A 472 -21.42 8.09 -11.72
CA ALA A 472 -20.72 7.12 -10.87
C ALA A 472 -20.29 7.77 -9.55
N VAL A 473 -20.39 7.05 -8.44
CA VAL A 473 -19.88 7.51 -7.15
C VAL A 473 -18.37 7.30 -7.12
N VAL A 474 -17.62 8.38 -6.83
CA VAL A 474 -16.16 8.37 -6.73
C VAL A 474 -15.71 9.07 -5.46
N GLU A 475 -14.47 8.85 -5.04
CA GLU A 475 -13.81 9.66 -4.03
C GLU A 475 -12.95 10.72 -4.73
N TYR A 476 -13.14 11.99 -4.37
CA TYR A 476 -12.39 13.11 -4.92
C TYR A 476 -11.98 14.05 -3.79
N ASN A 477 -10.68 14.30 -3.63
CA ASN A 477 -10.11 15.08 -2.54
C ASN A 477 -10.56 14.62 -1.13
N GLY A 478 -10.62 13.31 -0.90
CA GLY A 478 -10.99 12.72 0.39
C GLY A 478 -12.47 12.83 0.76
N LYS A 479 -13.33 13.25 -0.18
CA LYS A 479 -14.79 13.36 -0.01
C LYS A 479 -15.50 12.56 -1.09
N ARG A 480 -16.67 12.00 -0.76
CA ARG A 480 -17.56 11.39 -1.76
C ARG A 480 -17.95 12.45 -2.79
N ALA A 481 -18.01 12.04 -4.05
CA ALA A 481 -18.38 12.88 -5.17
C ALA A 481 -19.13 12.04 -6.22
N THR A 482 -19.75 12.72 -7.17
CA THR A 482 -20.36 12.05 -8.34
C THR A 482 -19.61 12.47 -9.60
N LEU A 483 -19.03 11.50 -10.29
CA LEU A 483 -18.50 11.64 -11.64
C LEU A 483 -19.67 11.60 -12.62
N ILE A 484 -19.78 12.62 -13.45
CA ILE A 484 -20.76 12.70 -14.54
C ILE A 484 -20.04 12.60 -15.88
N THR A 485 -20.56 11.73 -16.75
CA THR A 485 -20.16 11.62 -18.15
C THR A 485 -21.36 12.00 -19.01
N ILE A 486 -21.19 12.99 -19.88
CA ILE A 486 -22.24 13.60 -20.70
C ILE A 486 -21.91 13.38 -22.16
N VAL A 487 -22.89 12.85 -22.90
CA VAL A 487 -22.82 12.65 -24.35
C VAL A 487 -23.90 13.51 -25.00
N ASP A 488 -23.52 14.41 -25.91
CA ASP A 488 -24.47 15.15 -26.76
C ASP A 488 -25.07 14.20 -27.80
N ILE A 489 -26.40 14.11 -27.84
CA ILE A 489 -27.14 13.24 -28.77
C ILE A 489 -27.96 14.03 -29.79
N THR A 490 -27.70 15.33 -29.96
CA THR A 490 -28.45 16.22 -30.88
C THR A 490 -28.50 15.67 -32.31
N GLU A 491 -27.34 15.31 -32.87
CA GLU A 491 -27.24 14.79 -34.25
C GLU A 491 -27.95 13.43 -34.40
N SER A 492 -27.81 12.56 -33.41
CA SER A 492 -28.43 11.23 -33.40
C SER A 492 -29.96 11.32 -33.37
N LYS A 493 -30.53 12.23 -32.55
CA LYS A 493 -31.98 12.46 -32.51
C LYS A 493 -32.50 13.05 -33.81
N LEU A 494 -31.84 14.06 -34.36
CA LEU A 494 -32.23 14.68 -35.64
C LEU A 494 -32.26 13.68 -36.79
N ARG A 495 -31.25 12.79 -36.88
CA ARG A 495 -31.21 11.76 -37.90
C ARG A 495 -32.38 10.78 -37.78
N LYS A 496 -32.69 10.33 -36.56
CA LYS A 496 -33.82 9.42 -36.30
C LYS A 496 -35.15 10.07 -36.68
N GLU A 497 -35.36 11.34 -36.33
CA GLU A 497 -36.56 12.08 -36.71
C GLU A 497 -36.71 12.20 -38.23
N LEU A 498 -35.63 12.52 -38.94
CA LEU A 498 -35.63 12.58 -40.41
C LEU A 498 -35.96 11.23 -41.04
N GLU A 499 -35.36 10.14 -40.55
CA GLU A 499 -35.65 8.79 -41.02
C GLU A 499 -37.12 8.41 -40.76
N GLN A 500 -37.66 8.77 -39.60
CA GLN A 500 -39.06 8.51 -39.24
C GLN A 500 -40.04 9.30 -40.12
N VAL A 501 -39.83 10.62 -40.28
CA VAL A 501 -40.68 11.47 -41.13
C VAL A 501 -40.67 10.98 -42.58
N ASN A 502 -39.52 10.53 -43.07
CA ASN A 502 -39.42 9.98 -44.42
C ASN A 502 -40.21 8.66 -44.58
N GLN A 503 -40.14 7.76 -43.58
CA GLN A 503 -40.95 6.52 -43.57
C GLN A 503 -42.45 6.79 -43.47
N GLU A 504 -42.86 7.75 -42.65
CA GLU A 504 -44.27 8.16 -42.50
C GLU A 504 -44.83 8.71 -43.82
N LEU A 505 -44.07 9.58 -44.50
CA LEU A 505 -44.44 10.11 -45.82
C LEU A 505 -44.59 9.01 -46.87
N GLU A 506 -43.74 7.99 -46.83
CA GLU A 506 -43.81 6.83 -47.74
C GLU A 506 -45.03 5.94 -47.47
N MET A 507 -45.32 5.62 -46.21
CA MET A 507 -46.51 4.86 -45.84
C MET A 507 -47.79 5.60 -46.21
N PHE A 508 -47.81 6.91 -45.99
CA PHE A 508 -48.90 7.78 -46.41
C PHE A 508 -49.11 7.73 -47.93
N ALA A 509 -48.04 7.92 -48.72
CA ALA A 509 -48.11 7.87 -50.18
C ALA A 509 -48.60 6.51 -50.70
N TYR A 510 -48.17 5.40 -50.07
CA TYR A 510 -48.61 4.05 -50.43
C TYR A 510 -50.10 3.82 -50.12
N SER A 511 -50.54 4.18 -48.91
CA SER A 511 -51.91 3.98 -48.45
C SER A 511 -52.91 4.77 -49.30
N VAL A 512 -52.67 6.06 -49.49
CA VAL A 512 -53.54 6.93 -50.30
C VAL A 512 -53.62 6.43 -51.75
N SER A 513 -52.50 5.97 -52.32
CA SER A 513 -52.49 5.42 -53.68
C SER A 513 -53.31 4.14 -53.82
N HIS A 514 -53.29 3.27 -52.81
CA HIS A 514 -54.08 2.05 -52.79
C HIS A 514 -55.58 2.37 -52.71
N ASP A 515 -55.96 3.26 -51.80
CA ASP A 515 -57.35 3.58 -51.50
C ASP A 515 -58.01 4.38 -52.63
N LEU A 516 -57.25 5.18 -53.37
CA LEU A 516 -57.75 5.87 -54.58
C LEU A 516 -57.92 4.91 -55.77
N ARG A 517 -57.23 3.77 -55.80
CA ARG A 517 -57.26 2.86 -56.96
C ARG A 517 -58.59 2.11 -57.06
N ALA A 518 -59.18 1.71 -55.93
CA ALA A 518 -60.47 1.02 -55.89
C ALA A 518 -61.63 1.85 -56.49
N PRO A 519 -61.91 3.09 -56.05
CA PRO A 519 -63.00 3.88 -56.62
C PRO A 519 -62.77 4.22 -58.09
N LEU A 520 -61.53 4.47 -58.52
CA LEU A 520 -61.22 4.73 -59.94
C LEU A 520 -61.52 3.53 -60.84
N ARG A 521 -61.20 2.30 -60.40
CA ARG A 521 -61.55 1.08 -61.13
C ARG A 521 -63.06 0.89 -61.21
N SER A 522 -63.79 1.16 -60.13
CA SER A 522 -65.25 1.08 -60.14
C SER A 522 -65.87 2.08 -61.12
N ILE A 523 -65.38 3.34 -61.13
CA ILE A 523 -65.85 4.36 -62.08
C ILE A 523 -65.55 3.93 -63.52
N ASP A 524 -64.34 3.46 -63.82
CA ASP A 524 -63.99 2.98 -65.17
C ASP A 524 -64.83 1.75 -65.58
N GLY A 525 -65.02 0.80 -64.67
CA GLY A 525 -65.79 -0.42 -64.90
C GLY A 525 -67.28 -0.19 -65.14
N PHE A 526 -67.95 0.63 -64.30
CA PHE A 526 -69.36 0.98 -64.53
C PHE A 526 -69.54 1.83 -65.78
N SER A 527 -68.60 2.74 -66.07
CA SER A 527 -68.65 3.51 -67.31
C SER A 527 -68.44 2.63 -68.55
N GLN A 528 -67.64 1.57 -68.45
CA GLN A 528 -67.49 0.57 -69.51
C GLN A 528 -68.75 -0.28 -69.68
N ALA A 529 -69.33 -0.79 -68.59
CA ALA A 529 -70.57 -1.57 -68.64
C ALA A 529 -71.72 -0.75 -69.25
N LEU A 530 -71.85 0.54 -68.91
CA LEU A 530 -72.84 1.42 -69.53
C LEU A 530 -72.59 1.65 -71.02
N LEU A 531 -71.33 1.70 -71.46
CA LEU A 531 -70.99 1.81 -72.88
C LEU A 531 -71.24 0.50 -73.64
N GLU A 532 -71.06 -0.67 -73.02
CA GLU A 532 -71.23 -1.98 -73.66
C GLU A 532 -72.70 -2.43 -73.67
N ASP A 533 -73.40 -2.31 -72.53
CA ASP A 533 -74.75 -2.85 -72.34
C ASP A 533 -75.85 -1.89 -72.84
N TYR A 534 -75.57 -0.58 -72.90
CA TYR A 534 -76.55 0.46 -73.22
C TYR A 534 -76.12 1.38 -74.39
N GLU A 535 -75.21 0.92 -75.26
CA GLU A 535 -74.69 1.74 -76.37
C GLU A 535 -75.82 2.33 -77.24
N GLU A 536 -76.81 1.51 -77.60
CA GLU A 536 -77.90 1.90 -78.50
C GLU A 536 -78.97 2.78 -77.82
N GLN A 537 -79.05 2.78 -76.48
CA GLN A 537 -80.02 3.57 -75.71
C GLN A 537 -79.45 4.93 -75.28
N LEU A 538 -78.14 5.14 -75.41
CA LEU A 538 -77.45 6.40 -75.15
C LEU A 538 -77.31 7.18 -76.46
N ASP A 539 -77.58 8.48 -76.42
CA ASP A 539 -77.26 9.36 -77.54
C ASP A 539 -75.74 9.58 -77.65
N ASP A 540 -75.31 10.16 -78.78
CA ASP A 540 -73.88 10.42 -79.04
C ASP A 540 -73.22 11.25 -77.93
N GLU A 541 -73.98 12.16 -77.30
CA GLU A 541 -73.52 13.00 -76.20
C GLU A 541 -73.31 12.18 -74.91
N GLY A 542 -74.25 11.30 -74.55
CA GLY A 542 -74.12 10.37 -73.43
C GLY A 542 -72.94 9.41 -73.58
N GLN A 543 -72.71 8.88 -74.79
CA GLN A 543 -71.55 8.05 -75.08
C GLN A 543 -70.23 8.84 -74.96
N ASP A 544 -70.17 10.09 -75.44
CA ASP A 544 -68.99 10.95 -75.29
C ASP A 544 -68.67 11.22 -73.81
N TYR A 545 -69.70 11.51 -72.99
CA TYR A 545 -69.50 11.71 -71.55
C TYR A 545 -68.89 10.49 -70.87
N LEU A 546 -69.37 9.28 -71.15
CA LEU A 546 -68.82 8.05 -70.59
C LEU A 546 -67.37 7.81 -71.07
N ARG A 547 -67.08 8.02 -72.36
CA ARG A 547 -65.70 7.93 -72.89
C ARG A 547 -64.76 8.92 -72.20
N ARG A 548 -65.22 10.15 -71.90
CA ARG A 548 -64.44 11.16 -71.18
C ARG A 548 -64.20 10.81 -69.71
N ILE A 549 -65.21 10.27 -69.02
CA ILE A 549 -65.09 9.80 -67.62
C ILE A 549 -64.06 8.67 -67.55
N ARG A 550 -64.14 7.67 -68.44
CA ARG A 550 -63.15 6.58 -68.52
C ARG A 550 -61.75 7.09 -68.78
N ALA A 551 -61.58 7.98 -69.76
CA ALA A 551 -60.29 8.60 -70.04
C ALA A 551 -59.74 9.41 -68.86
N ALA A 552 -60.59 10.02 -68.03
CA ALA A 552 -60.17 10.69 -66.79
C ALA A 552 -59.75 9.68 -65.70
N SER A 553 -60.53 8.62 -65.47
CA SER A 553 -60.23 7.58 -64.48
C SER A 553 -58.95 6.82 -64.79
N GLN A 554 -58.74 6.43 -66.04
CA GLN A 554 -57.52 5.77 -66.49
C GLN A 554 -56.30 6.69 -66.38
N ARG A 555 -56.45 7.99 -66.66
CA ARG A 555 -55.38 8.98 -66.44
C ARG A 555 -55.02 9.07 -64.96
N MET A 556 -56.00 9.17 -64.06
CA MET A 556 -55.72 9.21 -62.61
C MET A 556 -55.03 7.92 -62.13
N ALA A 557 -55.47 6.74 -62.58
CA ALA A 557 -54.80 5.49 -62.25
C ALA A 557 -53.32 5.48 -62.69
N SER A 558 -53.04 5.94 -63.91
CA SER A 558 -51.66 6.05 -64.41
C SER A 558 -50.80 7.06 -63.65
N MET A 559 -51.42 8.14 -63.13
CA MET A 559 -50.75 9.15 -62.32
C MET A 559 -50.35 8.59 -60.94
N ILE A 560 -51.26 7.83 -60.32
CA ILE A 560 -51.03 7.13 -59.05
C ILE A 560 -49.87 6.14 -59.19
N ASP A 561 -49.88 5.32 -60.24
CA ASP A 561 -48.80 4.34 -60.47
C ASP A 561 -47.45 5.04 -60.67
N ALA A 562 -47.44 6.20 -61.34
CA ALA A 562 -46.22 6.98 -61.55
C ALA A 562 -45.68 7.62 -60.25
N ILE A 563 -46.54 8.06 -59.33
CA ILE A 563 -46.14 8.54 -57.98
C ILE A 563 -45.47 7.41 -57.19
N LEU A 564 -46.07 6.22 -57.21
CA LEU A 564 -45.54 5.04 -56.51
C LEU A 564 -44.17 4.63 -57.07
N GLN A 565 -43.99 4.67 -58.38
CA GLN A 565 -42.68 4.41 -59.00
C GLN A 565 -41.63 5.43 -58.57
N LEU A 566 -41.96 6.73 -58.56
CA LEU A 566 -41.04 7.78 -58.08
C LEU A 566 -40.63 7.56 -56.62
N SER A 567 -41.58 7.23 -55.74
CA SER A 567 -41.31 6.94 -54.32
C SER A 567 -40.33 5.76 -54.17
N ARG A 568 -40.50 4.68 -54.94
CA ARG A 568 -39.66 3.47 -54.85
C ARG A 568 -38.20 3.65 -55.29
N ILE A 569 -37.90 4.58 -56.20
CA ILE A 569 -36.54 4.80 -56.74
C ILE A 569 -35.54 5.17 -55.63
N GLY A 570 -35.99 5.73 -54.50
CA GLY A 570 -35.12 6.08 -53.36
C GLY A 570 -34.79 4.94 -52.40
N ARG A 571 -35.53 3.82 -52.43
CA ARG A 571 -35.58 2.84 -51.32
C ARG A 571 -34.53 1.72 -51.41
N TYR A 572 -34.09 1.36 -52.61
CA TYR A 572 -33.17 0.24 -52.80
C TYR A 572 -31.72 0.69 -52.74
N GLU A 573 -30.90 -0.02 -51.96
CA GLU A 573 -29.45 0.03 -52.08
C GLU A 573 -29.04 -0.20 -53.54
N MET A 574 -28.27 0.75 -54.08
CA MET A 574 -27.86 0.71 -55.49
C MET A 574 -26.85 -0.42 -55.70
N ARG A 575 -27.15 -1.37 -56.60
CA ARG A 575 -26.23 -2.47 -56.93
C ARG A 575 -25.46 -2.13 -58.20
N ARG A 576 -24.36 -1.39 -58.03
CA ARG A 576 -23.50 -1.01 -59.14
C ARG A 576 -22.81 -2.24 -59.75
N LYS A 577 -23.02 -2.45 -61.05
CA LYS A 577 -22.36 -3.46 -61.88
C LYS A 577 -21.93 -2.81 -63.20
N GLN A 578 -21.06 -3.50 -63.94
CA GLN A 578 -20.80 -3.14 -65.32
C GLN A 578 -22.01 -3.54 -66.17
N VAL A 579 -22.62 -2.57 -66.86
CA VAL A 579 -23.84 -2.73 -67.65
C VAL A 579 -23.53 -2.43 -69.11
N ASN A 580 -23.93 -3.33 -70.01
CA ASN A 580 -23.87 -3.10 -71.45
C ASN A 580 -25.11 -2.29 -71.89
N LEU A 581 -24.92 -0.99 -72.09
CA LEU A 581 -26.00 -0.08 -72.48
C LEU A 581 -26.47 -0.33 -73.92
N SER A 582 -25.56 -0.76 -74.81
CA SER A 582 -25.91 -1.11 -76.18
C SER A 582 -26.89 -2.28 -76.22
N ALA A 583 -26.65 -3.32 -75.42
CA ALA A 583 -27.54 -4.48 -75.32
C ALA A 583 -28.92 -4.07 -74.77
N LEU A 584 -28.95 -3.28 -73.70
CA LEU A 584 -30.23 -2.78 -73.16
C LEU A 584 -31.01 -1.93 -74.18
N ALA A 585 -30.33 -1.05 -74.91
CA ALA A 585 -30.98 -0.23 -75.94
C ALA A 585 -31.49 -1.08 -77.11
N GLN A 586 -30.78 -2.14 -77.49
CA GLN A 586 -31.19 -3.10 -78.52
C GLN A 586 -32.45 -3.88 -78.10
N ASP A 587 -32.47 -4.38 -76.87
CA ASP A 587 -33.62 -5.11 -76.31
C ASP A 587 -34.86 -4.21 -76.30
N ILE A 588 -34.73 -2.97 -75.82
CA ILE A 588 -35.83 -1.99 -75.78
C ILE A 588 -36.32 -1.67 -77.20
N ALA A 589 -35.40 -1.49 -78.16
CA ALA A 589 -35.76 -1.23 -79.54
C ALA A 589 -36.50 -2.42 -80.19
N ALA A 590 -36.11 -3.65 -79.85
CA ALA A 590 -36.79 -4.86 -80.30
C ALA A 590 -38.21 -4.97 -79.73
N ASP A 591 -38.39 -4.72 -78.43
CA ASP A 591 -39.69 -4.72 -77.75
C ASP A 591 -40.66 -3.70 -78.39
N LEU A 592 -40.15 -2.50 -78.72
CA LEU A 592 -40.95 -1.46 -79.37
C LEU A 592 -41.38 -1.84 -80.79
N LYS A 593 -40.49 -2.49 -81.58
CA LYS A 593 -40.83 -2.99 -82.93
C LYS A 593 -41.89 -4.09 -82.90
N VAL A 594 -41.89 -4.96 -81.89
CA VAL A 594 -42.92 -6.00 -81.72
C VAL A 594 -44.28 -5.38 -81.42
N THR A 595 -44.31 -4.26 -80.70
CA THR A 595 -45.56 -3.60 -80.28
C THR A 595 -46.27 -2.89 -81.44
N ASP A 596 -45.55 -2.50 -82.49
CA ASP A 596 -46.09 -1.81 -83.67
C ASP A 596 -45.33 -2.26 -84.95
N PRO A 597 -45.66 -3.45 -85.50
CA PRO A 597 -44.88 -4.08 -86.57
C PRO A 597 -44.90 -3.34 -87.90
N ASP A 598 -45.96 -2.59 -88.17
CA ASP A 598 -46.16 -1.84 -89.42
C ASP A 598 -45.34 -0.55 -89.47
N ARG A 599 -44.78 -0.12 -88.33
CA ARG A 599 -44.06 1.14 -88.20
C ARG A 599 -42.58 1.00 -88.55
N GLN A 600 -42.17 1.71 -89.59
CA GLN A 600 -40.77 1.76 -90.04
C GLN A 600 -39.99 2.85 -89.28
N VAL A 601 -39.02 2.43 -88.44
CA VAL A 601 -38.11 3.32 -87.71
C VAL A 601 -36.68 2.80 -87.82
N GLU A 602 -35.76 3.66 -88.25
CA GLU A 602 -34.32 3.39 -88.27
C GLU A 602 -33.74 3.55 -86.86
N PHE A 603 -33.25 2.46 -86.28
CA PHE A 603 -32.50 2.49 -85.01
C PHE A 603 -31.01 2.42 -85.27
N VAL A 604 -30.26 3.41 -84.77
CA VAL A 604 -28.80 3.46 -84.85
C VAL A 604 -28.24 3.38 -83.44
N ILE A 605 -27.74 2.21 -83.04
CA ILE A 605 -27.26 1.95 -81.69
C ILE A 605 -25.75 1.71 -81.75
N ALA A 606 -24.97 2.57 -81.08
CA ALA A 606 -23.52 2.40 -81.00
C ALA A 606 -23.16 1.08 -80.29
N GLU A 607 -22.20 0.34 -80.84
CA GLU A 607 -21.77 -0.95 -80.29
C GLU A 607 -20.82 -0.79 -79.08
N GLY A 608 -20.88 -1.76 -78.15
CA GLY A 608 -19.91 -1.87 -77.05
C GLY A 608 -19.95 -0.76 -76.00
N VAL A 609 -21.06 -0.02 -75.88
CA VAL A 609 -21.22 1.04 -74.88
C VAL A 609 -21.48 0.42 -73.51
N VAL A 610 -20.55 0.62 -72.57
CA VAL A 610 -20.63 0.10 -71.19
C VAL A 610 -20.60 1.23 -70.16
N ALA A 611 -21.34 1.07 -69.07
CA ALA A 611 -21.35 2.00 -67.93
C ALA A 611 -21.37 1.25 -66.59
N SER A 612 -20.95 1.92 -65.50
CA SER A 612 -21.11 1.39 -64.15
C SER A 612 -22.39 1.94 -63.53
N GLY A 613 -23.26 1.04 -63.05
CA GLY A 613 -24.49 1.43 -62.36
C GLY A 613 -25.43 0.26 -62.12
N ASP A 614 -26.62 0.57 -61.63
CA ASP A 614 -27.65 -0.42 -61.34
C ASP A 614 -28.38 -0.82 -62.64
N PRO A 615 -28.32 -2.09 -63.07
CA PRO A 615 -28.91 -2.52 -64.33
C PRO A 615 -30.41 -2.23 -64.46
N THR A 616 -31.17 -2.37 -63.37
CA THR A 616 -32.62 -2.20 -63.36
C THR A 616 -33.00 -0.74 -63.49
N LEU A 617 -32.32 0.13 -62.75
CA LEU A 617 -32.57 1.57 -62.82
C LEU A 617 -32.11 2.14 -64.17
N ILE A 618 -30.96 1.71 -64.68
CA ILE A 618 -30.47 2.14 -66.00
C ILE A 618 -31.41 1.69 -67.12
N ARG A 619 -31.91 0.45 -67.09
CA ARG A 619 -32.93 -0.03 -68.05
C ARG A 619 -34.17 0.86 -68.00
N THR A 620 -34.68 1.16 -66.81
CA THR A 620 -35.84 2.06 -66.62
C THR A 620 -35.57 3.45 -67.21
N ALA A 621 -34.37 4.01 -67.04
CA ALA A 621 -34.02 5.30 -67.62
C ALA A 621 -33.98 5.25 -69.16
N LEU A 622 -33.37 4.20 -69.73
CA LEU A 622 -33.32 4.00 -71.19
C LEU A 622 -34.70 3.75 -71.80
N GLU A 623 -35.56 2.98 -71.15
CA GLU A 623 -36.95 2.76 -71.60
C GLU A 623 -37.72 4.08 -71.68
N ASN A 624 -37.54 4.97 -70.69
CA ASN A 624 -38.19 6.28 -70.70
C ASN A 624 -37.64 7.19 -71.80
N LEU A 625 -36.31 7.18 -72.04
CA LEU A 625 -35.70 8.02 -73.06
C LEU A 625 -36.00 7.52 -74.49
N ILE A 626 -35.79 6.23 -74.75
CA ILE A 626 -36.05 5.59 -76.05
C ILE A 626 -37.55 5.53 -76.33
N GLY A 627 -38.38 5.25 -75.32
CA GLY A 627 -39.84 5.29 -75.45
C GLY A 627 -40.36 6.69 -75.77
N ASN A 628 -39.74 7.75 -75.24
CA ASN A 628 -40.05 9.13 -75.65
C ASN A 628 -39.64 9.39 -77.10
N ALA A 629 -38.43 9.00 -77.51
CA ALA A 629 -37.97 9.12 -78.89
C ALA A 629 -38.91 8.39 -79.88
N TRP A 630 -39.34 7.17 -79.53
CA TRP A 630 -40.32 6.38 -80.28
C TRP A 630 -41.66 7.09 -80.38
N LYS A 631 -42.17 7.63 -79.28
CA LYS A 631 -43.45 8.33 -79.27
C LYS A 631 -43.43 9.60 -80.13
N PHE A 632 -42.41 10.45 -79.97
CA PHE A 632 -42.40 11.78 -80.62
C PHE A 632 -42.02 11.73 -82.10
N THR A 633 -41.56 10.58 -82.60
CA THR A 633 -41.33 10.32 -84.03
C THR A 633 -42.54 9.68 -84.73
N GLN A 634 -43.67 9.45 -84.04
CA GLN A 634 -44.83 8.71 -84.60
C GLN A 634 -45.43 9.34 -85.86
N LYS A 635 -45.33 10.67 -86.03
CA LYS A 635 -45.87 11.41 -87.18
C LYS A 635 -44.82 11.71 -88.26
N HIS A 636 -43.61 11.17 -88.15
CA HIS A 636 -42.52 11.38 -89.11
C HIS A 636 -42.35 10.14 -90.00
N GLU A 637 -42.43 10.31 -91.32
CA GLU A 637 -42.32 9.21 -92.30
C GLU A 637 -40.96 8.48 -92.25
N ASN A 638 -39.87 9.22 -92.08
CA ASN A 638 -38.51 8.68 -91.97
C ASN A 638 -37.99 8.82 -90.54
N ALA A 639 -38.64 8.14 -89.59
CA ALA A 639 -38.28 8.18 -88.17
C ALA A 639 -36.89 7.55 -87.93
N ARG A 640 -36.01 8.27 -87.24
CA ARG A 640 -34.66 7.83 -86.87
C ARG A 640 -34.39 8.07 -85.38
N ILE A 641 -33.97 7.02 -84.68
CA ILE A 641 -33.63 7.05 -83.26
C ILE A 641 -32.21 6.54 -83.08
N GLU A 642 -31.37 7.34 -82.44
CA GLU A 642 -29.94 7.08 -82.29
C GLU A 642 -29.55 7.02 -80.80
N PHE A 643 -28.89 5.94 -80.38
CA PHE A 643 -28.25 5.82 -79.07
C PHE A 643 -26.74 5.76 -79.24
N GLY A 644 -26.01 6.62 -78.54
CA GLY A 644 -24.56 6.68 -78.66
C GLY A 644 -23.86 7.24 -77.44
N VAL A 645 -22.54 7.36 -77.56
CA VAL A 645 -21.66 7.93 -76.52
C VAL A 645 -20.67 8.90 -77.15
N VAL A 646 -20.47 10.04 -76.48
CA VAL A 646 -19.42 11.02 -76.78
C VAL A 646 -18.45 11.03 -75.61
N ARG A 647 -17.16 10.81 -75.88
CA ARG A 647 -16.11 10.91 -74.87
C ARG A 647 -15.63 12.36 -74.78
N GLN A 648 -15.78 12.97 -73.60
CA GLN A 648 -15.16 14.26 -73.28
C GLN A 648 -14.17 14.06 -72.12
N GLY A 649 -12.89 13.97 -72.45
CA GLY A 649 -11.83 13.66 -71.48
C GLY A 649 -12.01 12.26 -70.86
N LYS A 650 -12.06 12.18 -69.52
CA LYS A 650 -12.31 10.93 -68.78
C LYS A 650 -13.80 10.60 -68.59
N LYS A 651 -14.72 11.48 -69.03
CA LYS A 651 -16.17 11.29 -68.86
C LYS A 651 -16.82 10.78 -70.14
N SER A 652 -17.63 9.73 -70.00
CA SER A 652 -18.52 9.23 -71.06
C SER A 652 -19.85 9.95 -70.96
N ILE A 653 -20.25 10.64 -72.02
CA ILE A 653 -21.56 11.29 -72.13
C ILE A 653 -22.41 10.43 -73.07
N TYR A 654 -23.44 9.81 -72.54
CA TYR A 654 -24.39 9.00 -73.31
C TYR A 654 -25.47 9.91 -73.88
N TYR A 655 -26.01 9.56 -75.05
CA TYR A 655 -27.12 10.30 -75.63
C TYR A 655 -28.16 9.41 -76.30
N VAL A 656 -29.40 9.90 -76.29
CA VAL A 656 -30.53 9.38 -77.08
C VAL A 656 -31.02 10.54 -77.93
N ARG A 657 -31.02 10.36 -79.26
CA ARG A 657 -31.41 11.37 -80.25
C ARG A 657 -32.56 10.86 -81.11
N ASP A 658 -33.52 11.71 -81.37
CA ASP A 658 -34.60 11.48 -82.34
C ASP A 658 -34.68 12.63 -83.35
N ASN A 659 -35.33 12.38 -84.48
CA ASN A 659 -35.68 13.38 -85.50
C ASN A 659 -37.18 13.72 -85.52
N GLY A 660 -37.85 13.59 -84.37
CA GLY A 660 -39.30 13.75 -84.23
C GLY A 660 -39.74 15.21 -84.09
N ALA A 661 -40.89 15.39 -83.42
CA ALA A 661 -41.56 16.69 -83.32
C ALA A 661 -40.70 17.80 -82.69
N GLY A 662 -39.79 17.45 -81.76
CA GLY A 662 -38.98 18.42 -81.01
C GLY A 662 -39.81 19.44 -80.18
N PHE A 663 -39.15 20.26 -79.38
CA PHE A 663 -39.79 21.29 -78.58
C PHE A 663 -38.91 22.54 -78.44
N ASP A 664 -39.50 23.63 -77.93
CA ASP A 664 -38.81 24.89 -77.71
C ASP A 664 -38.00 24.86 -76.40
N MET A 665 -36.70 25.11 -76.52
CA MET A 665 -35.75 25.11 -75.40
C MET A 665 -36.07 26.11 -74.29
N ARG A 666 -36.91 27.12 -74.53
CA ARG A 666 -37.42 28.02 -73.48
C ARG A 666 -38.20 27.29 -72.38
N TYR A 667 -38.66 26.06 -72.65
CA TYR A 667 -39.37 25.23 -71.69
C TYR A 667 -38.52 24.07 -71.13
N ALA A 668 -37.20 24.05 -71.39
CA ALA A 668 -36.31 22.97 -70.95
C ALA A 668 -36.30 22.78 -69.42
N ASP A 669 -36.41 23.86 -68.65
CA ASP A 669 -36.44 23.81 -67.17
C ASP A 669 -37.66 23.06 -66.61
N LYS A 670 -38.74 22.98 -67.40
CA LYS A 670 -39.99 22.29 -67.00
C LYS A 670 -39.98 20.82 -67.40
N LEU A 671 -38.98 20.35 -68.14
CA LEU A 671 -38.95 19.02 -68.75
C LEU A 671 -38.81 17.89 -67.72
N PHE A 672 -38.05 18.13 -66.66
CA PHE A 672 -37.77 17.13 -65.61
C PHE A 672 -38.67 17.29 -64.37
N ALA A 673 -39.53 18.30 -64.36
CA ALA A 673 -40.51 18.47 -63.28
C ALA A 673 -41.63 17.42 -63.43
N PRO A 674 -42.01 16.70 -62.34
CA PRO A 674 -43.07 15.71 -62.39
C PRO A 674 -44.39 16.28 -62.92
N PHE A 675 -45.10 15.51 -63.73
CA PHE A 675 -46.42 15.83 -64.31
C PHE A 675 -46.45 17.00 -65.32
N GLN A 676 -45.29 17.57 -65.67
CA GLN A 676 -45.19 18.59 -66.71
C GLN A 676 -45.18 17.96 -68.11
N ARG A 677 -45.87 18.58 -69.07
CA ARG A 677 -45.95 18.13 -70.47
C ARG A 677 -45.88 19.33 -71.40
N LEU A 678 -45.07 19.22 -72.46
CA LEU A 678 -44.87 20.28 -73.45
C LEU A 678 -45.74 20.10 -74.72
N HIS A 679 -46.24 18.89 -74.99
CA HIS A 679 -47.18 18.60 -76.07
C HIS A 679 -48.57 18.25 -75.52
N SER A 680 -49.61 18.57 -76.28
CA SER A 680 -51.00 18.37 -75.86
C SER A 680 -51.37 16.88 -75.73
N THR A 681 -52.36 16.56 -74.89
CA THR A 681 -52.88 15.19 -74.71
C THR A 681 -53.50 14.61 -75.97
N ALA A 682 -53.96 15.45 -76.89
CA ALA A 682 -54.52 15.04 -78.17
C ALA A 682 -53.44 14.59 -79.18
N GLU A 683 -52.20 15.06 -79.01
CA GLU A 683 -51.12 14.77 -79.96
C GLU A 683 -50.25 13.58 -79.57
N TYR A 684 -49.99 13.37 -78.26
CA TYR A 684 -49.14 12.27 -77.77
C TYR A 684 -49.59 11.77 -76.39
N LYS A 685 -49.63 10.45 -76.15
CA LYS A 685 -50.01 9.83 -74.85
C LYS A 685 -48.85 9.86 -73.81
N GLY A 686 -49.13 9.87 -72.50
CA GLY A 686 -48.10 9.77 -71.44
C GLY A 686 -48.46 10.47 -70.11
N THR A 687 -47.73 10.14 -69.03
CA THR A 687 -48.01 10.60 -67.65
C THR A 687 -47.23 11.85 -67.22
N GLY A 688 -46.17 12.24 -67.94
CA GLY A 688 -45.31 13.38 -67.58
C GLY A 688 -44.33 13.10 -66.43
N VAL A 689 -44.20 11.83 -66.00
CA VAL A 689 -43.31 11.44 -64.90
C VAL A 689 -42.00 10.81 -65.38
N GLY A 690 -41.98 10.28 -66.61
CA GLY A 690 -40.83 9.51 -67.13
C GLY A 690 -39.50 10.26 -67.07
N LEU A 691 -39.45 11.53 -67.48
CA LEU A 691 -38.21 12.32 -67.45
C LEU A 691 -37.78 12.72 -66.04
N ALA A 692 -38.73 12.96 -65.13
CA ALA A 692 -38.44 13.15 -63.71
C ALA A 692 -37.80 11.89 -63.09
N SER A 693 -38.30 10.71 -63.46
CA SER A 693 -37.70 9.42 -63.07
C SER A 693 -36.29 9.27 -63.62
N VAL A 694 -36.07 9.60 -64.90
CA VAL A 694 -34.72 9.58 -65.52
C VAL A 694 -33.77 10.50 -64.77
N GLN A 695 -34.16 11.74 -64.47
CA GLN A 695 -33.32 12.69 -63.73
C GLN A 695 -32.95 12.16 -62.35
N ARG A 696 -33.92 11.61 -61.60
CA ARG A 696 -33.67 11.02 -60.28
C ARG A 696 -32.73 9.81 -60.36
N ILE A 697 -32.89 8.95 -61.36
CA ILE A 697 -32.02 7.80 -61.58
C ILE A 697 -30.59 8.27 -61.89
N VAL A 698 -30.42 9.22 -62.80
CA VAL A 698 -29.11 9.77 -63.19
C VAL A 698 -28.41 10.43 -62.01
N HIS A 699 -29.11 11.24 -61.21
CA HIS A 699 -28.55 11.86 -60.00
C HIS A 699 -28.15 10.82 -58.94
N ARG A 700 -28.93 9.74 -58.75
CA ARG A 700 -28.53 8.65 -57.85
C ARG A 700 -27.22 7.99 -58.30
N HIS A 701 -26.94 7.97 -59.60
CA HIS A 701 -25.68 7.49 -60.17
C HIS A 701 -24.60 8.60 -60.21
N GLY A 702 -24.77 9.71 -59.49
CA GLY A 702 -23.79 10.81 -59.45
C GLY A 702 -23.68 11.62 -60.75
N GLY A 703 -24.52 11.33 -61.75
CA GLY A 703 -24.48 11.97 -63.05
C GLY A 703 -25.43 13.14 -63.21
N ASN A 704 -25.44 13.74 -64.40
CA ASN A 704 -26.35 14.83 -64.79
C ASN A 704 -27.03 14.52 -66.13
N ILE A 705 -28.22 15.07 -66.35
CA ILE A 705 -28.97 14.97 -67.62
C ILE A 705 -29.33 16.35 -68.17
N ARG A 706 -29.28 16.53 -69.49
CA ARG A 706 -29.68 17.74 -70.21
C ARG A 706 -30.34 17.38 -71.54
N ALA A 707 -31.07 18.31 -72.14
CA ALA A 707 -31.70 18.14 -73.45
C ALA A 707 -31.27 19.25 -74.42
N GLU A 708 -31.23 18.93 -75.71
CA GLU A 708 -31.12 19.86 -76.83
C GLU A 708 -32.27 19.53 -77.79
N SER A 709 -33.11 20.50 -78.14
CA SER A 709 -34.27 20.28 -78.99
C SER A 709 -34.57 21.49 -79.85
N ALA A 710 -35.21 21.27 -81.00
CA ALA A 710 -35.81 22.34 -81.78
C ALA A 710 -37.08 21.83 -82.47
N VAL A 711 -38.11 22.67 -82.53
CA VAL A 711 -39.40 22.33 -83.14
C VAL A 711 -39.20 21.86 -84.58
N GLY A 712 -39.69 20.66 -84.90
CA GLY A 712 -39.59 19.99 -86.20
C GLY A 712 -38.24 19.35 -86.51
N LYS A 713 -37.24 19.42 -85.62
CA LYS A 713 -35.89 18.87 -85.83
C LYS A 713 -35.52 17.73 -84.86
N GLY A 714 -36.44 17.34 -83.98
CA GLY A 714 -36.24 16.30 -82.97
C GLY A 714 -35.54 16.77 -81.69
N THR A 715 -35.24 15.81 -80.82
CA THR A 715 -34.63 16.04 -79.49
C THR A 715 -33.41 15.14 -79.28
N THR A 716 -32.37 15.67 -78.63
CA THR A 716 -31.26 14.88 -78.08
C THR A 716 -31.18 15.05 -76.57
N PHE A 717 -31.27 13.95 -75.83
CA PHE A 717 -30.99 13.91 -74.40
C PHE A 717 -29.55 13.44 -74.17
N TYR A 718 -28.80 14.15 -73.34
CA TYR A 718 -27.44 13.76 -72.92
C TYR A 718 -27.43 13.47 -71.43
N PHE A 719 -26.81 12.37 -71.01
CA PHE A 719 -26.67 12.03 -69.60
C PHE A 719 -25.30 11.40 -69.26
N THR A 720 -24.89 11.52 -68.01
CA THR A 720 -23.68 10.88 -67.45
C THR A 720 -24.02 9.90 -66.33
N LEU A 721 -23.09 9.00 -66.02
CA LEU A 721 -23.15 8.07 -64.88
C LEU A 721 -21.74 8.06 -64.26
N GLU A 722 -21.62 8.37 -62.96
CA GLU A 722 -20.34 8.56 -62.24
C GLU A 722 -20.12 7.53 -61.12
#